data_AF-A0AAW1UF10-F1
#
_entry.id   AF-A0AAW1UF10-F1
#
_cell.length_a   1.000
_cell.length_b   1.000
_cell.length_c   1.000
_cell.angle_alpha   90.00
_cell.angle_beta   90.00
_cell.angle_gamma   90.00
#
_symmetry.space_group_name_H-M   'P 1'
#
loop_
_entity.id
_entity.type
_entity.pdbx_description
1 polymer ?
#
loop_
_entity_poly.entity_id
_entity_poly.type
_entity_poly.pdbx_seq_one_letter_code
_entity_poly.pdbx_strand_id
1 'polypeptide(L)'
;MNSVLQQLYMVDNIRQGILAAEGAATDPNEDFSGEERLDLDADCTDSRCYMDDDRKDYNVGILKQIQAIFGNLAYSRLQYYVPKGLWRHFKLQGEPVNLREQQDAVEFFMSLVESLDEALKTLGHEQIMSKILGGSYSDQKICKGCPHRYSKEEPFSVISVDIRNHSSLQDSMEQYVKGELLEGADAYHCEKCAMKVVTVKRLCVKKLPPILGIQLKRFEYDFERVCAIKFNDYFEFPRDLDMEPYTVQGLAKIEGEMIDCDLDASSTEVCTKYRLSGIVVHSGQASGGHYYSYIRHRNSSGEVRWYKFDDGDVSECRMGEDEEMKVQCFGGDYMAEVFDPMLKRTTYRRQKRWWNAYMLFYTRQDVEEKESLMKNFGDLSLSEKKENRLKMPVAIENSIRKQNIKFLHHRSQFSLEYFQFIKKIATNIAHLGPRSNLAISNELEQQYLLSLQLVSNFLFHTGWHTKKNLRGPAIEWGDLVCLHLRISPAIRSWFAHHILFHNPQRLCEYLLTCPSNEVRTAFMKIIVFLAHFSINDGPCSPPPGFNYPDPNASLSDHVLWAILSLLQREVSEHGRHLPHYCNVFHMYASQGHQEKAQLLKMNVPSTFMLVALDEGPGPAIKYQYTELGRLNQLVSCLIRCCDVSSKCQSSIDDHGILPNPYAELGCNEYIMPISPQAAEILYNHPSYIKKVIEDNNLSDEAVKLLQFCCWENPHFSRTVLAEILWQIAYAYCQELRPHIEILLHILIIEDSWQTHRIHKALKGVPEERDGLLETINRAKGHYQKRAYQCIKCLVTLFSKCPAALKMLHTHADMKRQWVAAVNWLQEELEKKNPSNCQYNYSTWSPPAQSNESSSGYFLERSNSARKTMERALELMLGSEREDDYLSEREDEYFSEKEPQEDVQEVPHSTDETGADMPDVTQTCESTSNS
;
A
#
# COMPACT_ATOMS: atom_id res chain seq x y z
N MET A 1 32.15 -5.19 4.80
CA MET A 1 32.59 -3.93 4.15
C MET A 1 32.17 -2.69 4.96
N ASN A 2 30.87 -2.33 4.97
CA ASN A 2 30.39 -1.02 5.45
C ASN A 2 30.83 -0.65 6.87
N SER A 3 30.70 -1.56 7.84
CA SER A 3 31.14 -1.38 9.23
C SER A 3 32.59 -0.90 9.35
N VAL A 4 33.50 -1.51 8.59
CA VAL A 4 34.94 -1.16 8.55
C VAL A 4 35.18 0.18 7.84
N LEU A 5 34.51 0.43 6.72
CA LEU A 5 34.64 1.68 5.97
C LEU A 5 34.24 2.89 6.83
N GLN A 6 33.20 2.77 7.64
CA GLN A 6 32.77 3.81 8.57
C GLN A 6 33.78 4.05 9.70
N GLN A 7 34.41 3.00 10.27
CA GLN A 7 35.47 3.18 11.27
C GLN A 7 36.68 3.94 10.67
N LEU A 8 37.14 3.56 9.47
CA LEU A 8 38.25 4.24 8.79
C LEU A 8 37.93 5.69 8.42
N TYR A 9 36.70 5.96 7.97
CA TYR A 9 36.21 7.30 7.63
C TYR A 9 36.13 8.24 8.86
N MET A 10 35.79 7.70 10.03
CA MET A 10 35.63 8.48 11.25
C MET A 10 36.95 8.81 11.96
N VAL A 11 38.08 8.22 11.53
CA VAL A 11 39.42 8.66 11.95
C VAL A 11 39.84 9.86 11.08
N ASP A 12 39.86 11.05 11.69
CA ASP A 12 40.11 12.33 11.00
C ASP A 12 41.39 12.32 10.16
N ASN A 13 42.50 11.79 10.69
CA ASN A 13 43.78 11.73 9.98
C ASN A 13 43.77 10.80 8.77
N ILE A 14 43.03 9.68 8.83
CA ILE A 14 42.86 8.75 7.70
C ILE A 14 41.98 9.41 6.63
N ARG A 15 40.83 9.96 7.02
CA ARG A 15 39.91 10.66 6.11
C ARG A 15 40.58 11.82 5.38
N GLN A 16 41.32 12.66 6.09
CA GLN A 16 42.04 13.79 5.50
C GLN A 16 43.17 13.33 4.59
N GLY A 17 44.01 12.39 5.03
CA GLY A 17 45.13 11.89 4.23
C GLY A 17 44.69 11.22 2.92
N ILE A 18 43.70 10.33 2.99
CA ILE A 18 43.17 9.61 1.82
C ILE A 18 42.52 10.58 0.83
N LEU A 19 41.75 11.58 1.28
CA LEU A 19 41.16 12.58 0.38
C LEU A 19 42.19 13.58 -0.18
N ALA A 20 43.25 13.93 0.58
CA ALA A 20 44.26 14.88 0.14
C ALA A 20 45.23 14.32 -0.94
N ALA A 21 45.29 13.00 -1.10
CA ALA A 21 46.14 12.30 -2.07
C ALA A 21 45.69 12.53 -3.52
N GLU A 22 46.58 13.08 -4.35
CA GLU A 22 46.33 13.35 -5.77
C GLU A 22 46.85 12.20 -6.67
N GLY A 23 46.28 12.07 -7.87
CA GLY A 23 46.73 11.12 -8.90
C GLY A 23 45.77 9.95 -9.19
N ALA A 24 44.90 9.56 -8.25
CA ALA A 24 44.01 8.40 -8.44
C ALA A 24 42.75 8.71 -9.29
N ALA A 25 42.14 9.89 -9.14
CA ALA A 25 40.92 10.30 -9.85
C ALA A 25 41.21 11.46 -10.82
N THR A 26 41.51 11.13 -12.07
CA THR A 26 42.09 12.07 -13.06
C THR A 26 41.09 12.68 -14.05
N ASP A 27 40.00 12.01 -14.41
CA ASP A 27 38.96 12.58 -15.31
C ASP A 27 37.98 13.50 -14.53
N PRO A 28 37.94 14.82 -14.78
CA PRO A 28 37.01 15.74 -14.11
C PRO A 28 35.52 15.48 -14.39
N ASN A 29 35.20 14.62 -15.37
CA ASN A 29 33.85 14.23 -15.78
C ASN A 29 33.44 12.80 -15.38
N GLU A 30 34.30 12.05 -14.67
CA GLU A 30 33.94 10.74 -14.13
C GLU A 30 32.76 10.90 -13.16
N ASP A 31 31.76 10.02 -13.26
CA ASP A 31 30.58 10.08 -12.40
C ASP A 31 30.52 8.90 -11.43
N PHE A 32 30.64 9.23 -10.15
CA PHE A 32 30.61 8.30 -9.04
C PHE A 32 29.18 8.08 -8.51
N SER A 33 28.13 8.43 -9.27
CA SER A 33 26.73 8.15 -8.88
C SER A 33 26.38 6.67 -8.92
N GLY A 34 27.05 5.90 -9.76
CA GLY A 34 26.70 4.51 -10.04
C GLY A 34 25.40 4.35 -10.85
N GLU A 35 24.83 5.43 -11.40
CA GLU A 35 23.91 5.31 -12.54
C GLU A 35 24.72 4.87 -13.77
N GLU A 36 24.18 3.96 -14.56
CA GLU A 36 24.89 3.47 -15.74
C GLU A 36 24.71 4.49 -16.87
N ARG A 37 25.84 4.97 -17.43
CA ARG A 37 25.77 5.55 -18.76
C ARG A 37 25.31 4.46 -19.72
N LEU A 38 24.33 4.76 -20.56
CA LEU A 38 23.92 3.92 -21.68
C LEU A 38 24.91 4.08 -22.85
N ASP A 39 26.20 4.09 -22.53
CA ASP A 39 27.29 4.08 -23.49
C ASP A 39 27.49 2.60 -23.90
N LEU A 40 27.16 2.29 -25.15
CA LEU A 40 27.46 1.01 -25.77
C LEU A 40 28.98 0.85 -25.96
N ASP A 41 29.40 -0.41 -26.13
CA ASP A 41 30.74 -0.83 -26.55
C ASP A 41 31.91 -0.48 -25.59
N ALA A 42 32.20 -1.44 -24.70
CA ALA A 42 33.51 -1.58 -24.06
C ALA A 42 33.92 -3.06 -23.95
N ASP A 43 33.73 -3.80 -25.04
CA ASP A 43 34.22 -5.18 -25.17
C ASP A 43 35.76 -5.14 -25.31
N CYS A 44 36.48 -5.39 -24.21
CA CYS A 44 37.94 -5.33 -24.15
C CYS A 44 38.51 -6.70 -23.76
N THR A 45 38.36 -7.66 -24.66
CA THR A 45 39.17 -8.88 -24.65
C THR A 45 40.57 -8.61 -25.21
N ASP A 46 41.57 -9.21 -24.56
CA ASP A 46 42.96 -9.41 -25.01
C ASP A 46 43.96 -8.24 -24.87
N SER A 47 44.82 -8.35 -23.85
CA SER A 47 46.27 -8.50 -24.09
C SER A 47 46.99 -9.01 -22.83
N ARG A 48 47.86 -10.01 -22.98
CA ARG A 48 48.71 -10.53 -21.88
C ARG A 48 50.02 -9.74 -21.78
N CYS A 49 50.11 -8.77 -20.88
CA CYS A 49 51.37 -8.09 -20.57
C CYS A 49 51.44 -7.61 -19.11
N TYR A 50 52.58 -7.81 -18.44
CA TYR A 50 52.98 -7.22 -17.15
C TYR A 50 52.00 -7.35 -15.96
N MET A 51 51.93 -8.56 -15.37
CA MET A 51 51.26 -8.89 -14.09
C MET A 51 51.57 -7.96 -12.90
N ASP A 52 52.65 -7.17 -12.97
CA ASP A 52 53.05 -6.24 -11.91
C ASP A 52 52.46 -4.82 -12.09
N ASP A 53 52.05 -4.42 -13.30
CA ASP A 53 51.30 -3.17 -13.50
C ASP A 53 49.81 -3.35 -13.20
N ASP A 54 49.22 -4.49 -13.58
CA ASP A 54 47.85 -4.89 -13.20
C ASP A 54 47.57 -4.70 -11.70
N ARG A 55 48.56 -5.04 -10.84
CA ARG A 55 48.42 -4.90 -9.37
C ARG A 55 48.54 -3.46 -8.89
N LYS A 56 49.34 -2.61 -9.55
CA LYS A 56 49.45 -1.18 -9.25
C LYS A 56 48.18 -0.44 -9.64
N ASP A 57 47.69 -0.67 -10.85
CA ASP A 57 46.45 -0.06 -11.34
C ASP A 57 45.22 -0.56 -10.56
N TYR A 58 45.19 -1.84 -10.15
CA TYR A 58 44.20 -2.33 -9.18
C TYR A 58 44.22 -1.52 -7.88
N ASN A 59 45.40 -1.38 -7.23
CA ASN A 59 45.53 -0.66 -5.97
C ASN A 59 45.11 0.81 -6.09
N VAL A 60 45.58 1.52 -7.12
CA VAL A 60 45.18 2.91 -7.42
C VAL A 60 43.68 3.00 -7.72
N GLY A 61 43.11 2.00 -8.38
CA GLY A 61 41.66 1.84 -8.58
C GLY A 61 40.90 1.73 -7.26
N ILE A 62 41.34 0.90 -6.32
CA ILE A 62 40.74 0.82 -4.97
C ILE A 62 40.84 2.16 -4.24
N LEU A 63 41.99 2.84 -4.28
CA LEU A 63 42.15 4.18 -3.71
C LEU A 63 41.14 5.18 -4.29
N LYS A 64 40.96 5.21 -5.63
CA LYS A 64 39.94 6.05 -6.27
C LYS A 64 38.53 5.77 -5.73
N GLN A 65 38.15 4.50 -5.60
CA GLN A 65 36.80 4.15 -5.10
C GLN A 65 36.62 4.50 -3.62
N ILE A 66 37.65 4.36 -2.80
CA ILE A 66 37.62 4.75 -1.38
C ILE A 66 37.58 6.28 -1.22
N GLN A 67 38.32 7.03 -2.03
CA GLN A 67 38.19 8.49 -2.10
C GLN A 67 36.77 8.93 -2.49
N ALA A 68 36.15 8.26 -3.47
CA ALA A 68 34.77 8.55 -3.86
C ALA A 68 33.77 8.27 -2.73
N ILE A 69 33.95 7.19 -1.97
CA ILE A 69 33.16 6.88 -0.75
C ILE A 69 33.35 7.97 0.30
N PHE A 70 34.59 8.28 0.68
CA PHE A 70 34.90 9.27 1.72
C PHE A 70 34.42 10.68 1.35
N GLY A 71 34.50 11.06 0.07
CA GLY A 71 33.96 12.33 -0.41
C GLY A 71 32.44 12.40 -0.29
N ASN A 72 31.73 11.31 -0.67
CA ASN A 72 30.28 11.23 -0.52
C ASN A 72 29.85 11.23 0.95
N LEU A 73 30.52 10.49 1.83
CA LEU A 73 30.24 10.51 3.28
C LEU A 73 30.49 11.90 3.92
N ALA A 74 31.34 12.73 3.33
CA ALA A 74 31.64 14.08 3.82
C ALA A 74 30.68 15.18 3.32
N TYR A 75 30.13 15.06 2.10
CA TYR A 75 29.39 16.16 1.46
C TYR A 75 28.08 15.78 0.75
N SER A 76 27.70 14.50 0.67
CA SER A 76 26.40 14.11 0.12
C SER A 76 25.25 14.60 1.00
N ARG A 77 24.10 14.86 0.38
CA ARG A 77 22.82 15.16 1.06
C ARG A 77 21.85 13.99 1.06
N LEU A 78 22.27 12.84 0.52
CA LEU A 78 21.53 11.58 0.58
C LEU A 78 21.64 10.95 1.98
N GLN A 79 20.71 10.06 2.31
CA GLN A 79 20.75 9.24 3.55
C GLN A 79 21.93 8.25 3.54
N TYR A 80 22.26 7.71 2.37
CA TYR A 80 23.36 6.75 2.17
C TYR A 80 24.01 6.97 0.79
N TYR A 81 25.17 6.33 0.59
CA TYR A 81 25.86 6.25 -0.70
C TYR A 81 25.94 4.78 -1.14
N VAL A 82 25.91 4.52 -2.46
CA VAL A 82 25.91 3.16 -3.03
C VAL A 82 27.25 2.90 -3.72
N PRO A 83 28.22 2.20 -3.08
CA PRO A 83 29.59 2.08 -3.56
C PRO A 83 29.77 1.04 -4.69
N LYS A 84 28.94 1.10 -5.74
CA LYS A 84 29.00 0.18 -6.90
C LYS A 84 30.40 0.11 -7.53
N GLY A 85 31.12 1.23 -7.54
CA GLY A 85 32.49 1.28 -8.03
C GLY A 85 33.44 0.39 -7.23
N LEU A 86 33.42 0.45 -5.89
CA LEU A 86 34.20 -0.47 -5.05
C LEU A 86 33.77 -1.92 -5.27
N TRP A 87 32.47 -2.20 -5.31
CA TRP A 87 31.93 -3.55 -5.54
C TRP A 87 32.36 -4.20 -6.87
N ARG A 88 32.54 -3.40 -7.93
CA ARG A 88 33.00 -3.88 -9.24
C ARG A 88 34.50 -4.17 -9.30
N HIS A 89 35.32 -3.48 -8.50
CA HIS A 89 36.78 -3.54 -8.60
C HIS A 89 37.41 -4.37 -7.48
N PHE A 90 36.85 -4.40 -6.27
CA PHE A 90 37.46 -5.04 -5.10
C PHE A 90 37.51 -6.56 -5.23
N LYS A 91 38.71 -7.12 -5.03
CA LYS A 91 39.00 -8.56 -5.05
C LYS A 91 39.49 -8.99 -3.67
N LEU A 92 39.04 -10.15 -3.19
CA LEU A 92 39.50 -10.75 -1.94
C LEU A 92 40.37 -11.97 -2.29
N GLN A 93 41.59 -12.03 -1.75
CA GLN A 93 42.61 -13.03 -2.10
C GLN A 93 42.93 -13.14 -3.62
N GLY A 94 42.57 -12.12 -4.42
CA GLY A 94 42.73 -12.09 -5.88
C GLY A 94 41.46 -12.41 -6.67
N GLU A 95 40.43 -13.00 -6.04
CA GLU A 95 39.18 -13.37 -6.68
C GLU A 95 38.10 -12.27 -6.58
N PRO A 96 37.18 -12.15 -7.57
CA PRO A 96 36.05 -11.22 -7.50
C PRO A 96 35.08 -11.55 -6.35
N VAL A 97 34.68 -10.56 -5.56
CA VAL A 97 33.81 -10.81 -4.38
C VAL A 97 32.34 -10.98 -4.78
N ASN A 98 31.75 -12.12 -4.42
CA ASN A 98 30.29 -12.31 -4.48
C ASN A 98 29.60 -11.48 -3.39
N LEU A 99 28.91 -10.41 -3.78
CA LEU A 99 28.22 -9.48 -2.88
C LEU A 99 27.09 -10.11 -2.02
N ARG A 100 26.72 -11.36 -2.28
CA ARG A 100 25.71 -12.12 -1.51
C ARG A 100 26.32 -13.00 -0.41
N GLU A 101 27.64 -13.24 -0.48
CA GLU A 101 28.37 -14.00 0.52
C GLU A 101 28.88 -13.08 1.63
N GLN A 102 28.87 -13.59 2.86
CA GLN A 102 29.46 -12.87 3.98
C GLN A 102 30.92 -13.26 4.15
N GLN A 103 31.76 -12.26 4.41
CA GLN A 103 33.21 -12.36 4.51
C GLN A 103 33.64 -11.73 5.83
N ASP A 104 34.79 -12.14 6.37
CA ASP A 104 35.28 -11.63 7.65
C ASP A 104 35.61 -10.13 7.56
N ALA A 105 35.10 -9.35 8.53
CA ALA A 105 35.38 -7.92 8.61
C ALA A 105 36.88 -7.61 8.82
N VAL A 106 37.62 -8.47 9.51
CA VAL A 106 39.08 -8.33 9.73
C VAL A 106 39.85 -8.66 8.46
N GLU A 107 39.46 -9.69 7.72
CA GLU A 107 40.12 -10.02 6.44
C GLU A 107 39.93 -8.88 5.42
N PHE A 108 38.70 -8.36 5.30
CA PHE A 108 38.41 -7.17 4.50
C PHE A 108 39.21 -5.95 4.96
N PHE A 109 39.33 -5.72 6.27
CA PHE A 109 40.13 -4.61 6.83
C PHE A 109 41.62 -4.73 6.44
N MET A 110 42.23 -5.90 6.62
CA MET A 110 43.65 -6.12 6.32
C MET A 110 43.93 -5.97 4.82
N SER A 111 43.12 -6.61 3.97
CA SER A 111 43.23 -6.52 2.51
C SER A 111 43.05 -5.09 1.99
N LEU A 112 42.11 -4.33 2.58
CA LEU A 112 41.90 -2.92 2.23
C LEU A 112 43.07 -2.03 2.67
N VAL A 113 43.63 -2.26 3.86
CA VAL A 113 44.79 -1.51 4.39
C VAL A 113 46.03 -1.72 3.52
N GLU A 114 46.36 -2.97 3.15
CA GLU A 114 47.48 -3.28 2.25
C GLU A 114 47.29 -2.61 0.88
N SER A 115 46.10 -2.74 0.28
CA SER A 115 45.79 -2.18 -1.04
C SER A 115 45.94 -0.65 -1.08
N LEU A 116 45.54 0.04 0.00
CA LEU A 116 45.60 1.50 0.08
C LEU A 116 47.02 2.03 0.31
N ASP A 117 47.85 1.39 1.15
CA ASP A 117 49.22 1.83 1.36
C ASP A 117 50.10 1.58 0.13
N GLU A 118 49.92 0.45 -0.58
CA GLU A 118 50.62 0.22 -1.86
C GLU A 118 50.13 1.17 -2.97
N ALA A 119 48.86 1.59 -2.97
CA ALA A 119 48.36 2.63 -3.87
C ALA A 119 49.02 4.00 -3.60
N LEU A 120 49.06 4.42 -2.33
CA LEU A 120 49.68 5.69 -1.90
C LEU A 120 51.17 5.71 -2.26
N LYS A 121 51.89 4.64 -1.94
CA LYS A 121 53.30 4.40 -2.28
C LYS A 121 53.55 4.46 -3.79
N THR A 122 52.67 3.86 -4.61
CA THR A 122 52.76 3.91 -6.08
C THR A 122 52.62 5.34 -6.61
N LEU A 123 51.76 6.15 -5.99
CA LEU A 123 51.56 7.56 -6.33
C LEU A 123 52.57 8.51 -5.67
N GLY A 124 53.57 7.99 -4.93
CA GLY A 124 54.60 8.79 -4.25
C GLY A 124 54.15 9.47 -2.94
N HIS A 125 52.98 9.12 -2.40
CA HIS A 125 52.48 9.59 -1.11
C HIS A 125 52.98 8.72 0.05
N GLU A 126 52.85 9.24 1.27
CA GLU A 126 53.16 8.51 2.50
C GLU A 126 52.15 7.36 2.75
N GLN A 127 52.62 6.25 3.34
CA GLN A 127 51.79 5.10 3.73
C GLN A 127 50.98 5.42 5.00
N ILE A 128 49.84 6.07 4.78
CA ILE A 128 48.96 6.63 5.83
C ILE A 128 48.45 5.55 6.78
N MET A 129 48.11 4.35 6.30
CA MET A 129 47.55 3.31 7.16
C MET A 129 48.62 2.71 8.07
N SER A 130 49.79 2.34 7.55
CA SER A 130 50.94 1.86 8.32
C SER A 130 51.48 2.90 9.31
N LYS A 131 51.30 4.20 9.02
CA LYS A 131 51.63 5.28 9.95
C LYS A 131 50.66 5.41 11.12
N ILE A 132 49.36 5.22 10.88
CA ILE A 132 48.29 5.48 11.87
C ILE A 132 47.88 4.21 12.64
N LEU A 133 47.90 3.05 11.99
CA LEU A 133 47.46 1.75 12.52
C LEU A 133 48.64 0.78 12.77
N GLY A 134 49.80 1.02 12.15
CA GLY A 134 50.95 0.10 12.21
C GLY A 134 51.76 0.17 13.51
N GLY A 135 51.58 -0.83 14.37
CA GLY A 135 52.44 -1.12 15.52
C GLY A 135 53.52 -2.17 15.23
N SER A 136 54.28 -2.55 16.24
CA SER A 136 55.20 -3.69 16.16
C SER A 136 55.33 -4.43 17.49
N TYR A 137 55.48 -5.75 17.42
CA TYR A 137 55.79 -6.64 18.52
C TYR A 137 57.30 -6.86 18.68
N SER A 138 57.70 -7.43 19.82
CA SER A 138 58.98 -8.06 20.07
C SER A 138 58.75 -9.49 20.54
N ASP A 139 59.08 -10.49 19.69
CA ASP A 139 59.20 -11.91 20.12
C ASP A 139 60.49 -12.02 20.93
N GLN A 140 60.36 -12.11 22.26
CA GLN A 140 61.48 -12.17 23.20
C GLN A 140 61.69 -13.59 23.70
N LYS A 141 62.90 -14.10 23.54
CA LYS A 141 63.36 -15.39 24.08
C LYS A 141 64.40 -15.13 25.16
N ILE A 142 63.99 -15.28 26.41
CA ILE A 142 64.78 -14.98 27.61
C ILE A 142 65.25 -16.31 28.21
N CYS A 143 66.52 -16.67 27.96
CA CYS A 143 67.08 -17.90 28.50
C CYS A 143 67.19 -17.83 30.04
N LYS A 144 66.90 -18.94 30.73
CA LYS A 144 67.05 -19.12 32.17
C LYS A 144 68.23 -20.05 32.41
N GLY A 145 69.26 -19.56 33.10
CA GLY A 145 70.52 -20.29 33.34
C GLY A 145 71.69 -19.87 32.43
N CYS A 146 71.48 -19.00 31.44
CA CYS A 146 72.55 -18.29 30.73
C CYS A 146 72.12 -16.85 30.40
N PRO A 147 73.04 -15.89 30.21
CA PRO A 147 72.72 -14.47 30.06
C PRO A 147 72.21 -14.09 28.66
N HIS A 148 71.78 -15.06 27.84
CA HIS A 148 71.43 -14.82 26.45
C HIS A 148 69.95 -14.51 26.27
N ARG A 149 69.67 -13.28 25.81
CA ARG A 149 68.37 -12.84 25.32
C ARG A 149 68.42 -12.72 23.80
N TYR A 150 67.33 -13.10 23.15
CA TYR A 150 67.09 -12.87 21.73
C TYR A 150 65.78 -12.10 21.58
N SER A 151 65.74 -11.18 20.61
CA SER A 151 64.53 -10.45 20.25
C SER A 151 64.40 -10.36 18.73
N LYS A 152 63.18 -10.52 18.23
CA LYS A 152 62.80 -10.24 16.83
C LYS A 152 61.67 -9.23 16.82
N GLU A 153 61.72 -8.26 15.91
CA GLU A 153 60.63 -7.31 15.68
C GLU A 153 59.70 -7.80 14.57
N GLU A 154 58.39 -7.71 14.79
CA GLU A 154 57.35 -8.16 13.85
C GLU A 154 56.22 -7.10 13.79
N PRO A 155 55.85 -6.58 12.61
CA PRO A 155 54.84 -5.54 12.48
C PRO A 155 53.41 -6.07 12.70
N PHE A 156 52.49 -5.21 13.13
CA PHE A 156 51.05 -5.52 13.19
C PHE A 156 50.17 -4.31 12.86
N SER A 157 48.97 -4.57 12.33
CA SER A 157 47.90 -3.57 12.17
C SER A 157 46.72 -3.81 13.12
N VAL A 158 46.62 -5.03 13.68
CA VAL A 158 45.57 -5.46 14.62
C VAL A 158 46.19 -6.40 15.66
N ILE A 159 45.82 -6.26 16.94
CA ILE A 159 46.14 -7.24 18.00
C ILE A 159 44.97 -8.23 18.12
N SER A 160 45.23 -9.53 18.10
CA SER A 160 44.17 -10.56 18.00
C SER A 160 44.03 -11.38 19.29
N VAL A 161 43.21 -10.91 20.23
CA VAL A 161 43.13 -11.49 21.59
C VAL A 161 42.19 -12.70 21.69
N ASP A 162 42.60 -13.68 22.49
CA ASP A 162 41.88 -14.94 22.72
C ASP A 162 40.78 -14.77 23.78
N ILE A 163 39.51 -14.71 23.35
CA ILE A 163 38.39 -14.53 24.28
C ILE A 163 37.98 -15.80 25.05
N ARG A 164 38.56 -16.96 24.71
CA ARG A 164 38.29 -18.22 25.41
C ARG A 164 39.14 -18.29 26.69
N ASN A 165 38.50 -18.66 27.80
CA ASN A 165 39.08 -18.74 29.15
C ASN A 165 39.46 -17.40 29.82
N HIS A 166 39.14 -16.26 29.19
CA HIS A 166 39.38 -14.92 29.74
C HIS A 166 38.06 -14.15 29.86
N SER A 167 37.93 -13.34 30.93
CA SER A 167 36.75 -12.51 31.19
C SER A 167 36.88 -11.11 30.59
N SER A 168 38.09 -10.57 30.54
CA SER A 168 38.38 -9.20 30.12
C SER A 168 39.49 -9.11 29.07
N LEU A 169 39.55 -7.95 28.40
CA LEU A 169 40.65 -7.57 27.53
C LEU A 169 42.00 -7.56 28.28
N GLN A 170 42.01 -7.12 29.55
CA GLN A 170 43.23 -7.04 30.35
C GLN A 170 43.81 -8.44 30.65
N ASP A 171 42.98 -9.40 31.06
CA ASP A 171 43.39 -10.80 31.30
C ASP A 171 44.07 -11.38 30.03
N SER A 172 43.45 -11.11 28.87
CA SER A 172 43.87 -11.63 27.57
C SER A 172 45.19 -11.00 27.09
N MET A 173 45.38 -9.71 27.37
CA MET A 173 46.62 -8.98 27.07
C MET A 173 47.76 -9.35 28.02
N GLU A 174 47.46 -9.70 29.27
CA GLU A 174 48.47 -10.23 30.21
C GLU A 174 49.01 -11.58 29.71
N GLN A 175 48.14 -12.48 29.25
CA GLN A 175 48.56 -13.78 28.71
C GLN A 175 49.52 -13.66 27.51
N TYR A 176 49.39 -12.61 26.68
CA TYR A 176 50.31 -12.29 25.58
C TYR A 176 51.76 -12.02 26.06
N VAL A 177 51.92 -11.27 27.16
CA VAL A 177 53.24 -10.85 27.69
C VAL A 177 53.81 -11.78 28.75
N LYS A 178 52.96 -12.56 29.42
CA LYS A 178 53.35 -13.64 30.33
C LYS A 178 54.13 -14.74 29.59
N GLY A 179 53.69 -15.07 28.38
CA GLY A 179 54.37 -15.99 27.48
C GLY A 179 54.37 -17.46 27.93
N GLU A 180 55.21 -18.25 27.26
CA GLU A 180 55.32 -19.70 27.40
C GLU A 180 56.71 -20.09 27.92
N LEU A 181 56.76 -21.13 28.76
CA LEU A 181 58.02 -21.69 29.26
C LEU A 181 58.45 -22.87 28.38
N LEU A 182 59.49 -22.66 27.59
CA LEU A 182 60.11 -23.70 26.77
C LEU A 182 61.09 -24.50 27.63
N GLU A 183 60.68 -25.69 28.07
CA GLU A 183 61.46 -26.58 28.95
C GLU A 183 61.43 -28.05 28.51
N GLY A 184 62.18 -28.91 29.22
CA GLY A 184 62.22 -30.35 28.95
C GLY A 184 62.67 -30.67 27.52
N ALA A 185 61.84 -31.42 26.79
CA ALA A 185 62.09 -31.79 25.40
C ALA A 185 62.04 -30.57 24.45
N ASP A 186 61.22 -29.57 24.76
CA ASP A 186 60.96 -28.40 23.91
C ASP A 186 61.79 -27.17 24.29
N ALA A 187 62.72 -27.34 25.25
CA ALA A 187 63.69 -26.33 25.65
C ALA A 187 64.46 -25.74 24.44
N TYR A 188 64.56 -24.42 24.41
CA TYR A 188 65.12 -23.66 23.29
C TYR A 188 66.60 -23.92 23.10
N HIS A 189 67.05 -24.12 21.86
CA HIS A 189 68.48 -24.24 21.55
C HIS A 189 69.13 -22.85 21.52
N CYS A 190 69.90 -22.50 22.55
CA CYS A 190 70.66 -21.27 22.59
C CYS A 190 71.93 -21.42 21.75
N GLU A 191 71.92 -20.87 20.53
CA GLU A 191 73.02 -20.90 19.57
C GLU A 191 74.36 -20.46 20.19
N LYS A 192 74.36 -19.43 21.05
CA LYS A 192 75.56 -18.91 21.72
C LYS A 192 76.11 -19.84 22.82
N CYS A 193 75.32 -20.80 23.28
CA CYS A 193 75.74 -21.85 24.22
C CYS A 193 75.82 -23.24 23.58
N ALA A 194 75.42 -23.38 22.30
CA ALA A 194 75.30 -24.65 21.56
C ALA A 194 74.50 -25.76 22.30
N MET A 195 73.57 -25.40 23.18
CA MET A 195 72.81 -26.36 24.00
C MET A 195 71.34 -25.94 24.17
N LYS A 196 70.48 -26.89 24.57
CA LYS A 196 69.11 -26.59 25.00
C LYS A 196 69.11 -25.94 26.38
N VAL A 197 68.36 -24.85 26.54
CA VAL A 197 68.25 -24.04 27.76
C VAL A 197 66.78 -23.71 28.01
N VAL A 198 66.33 -23.83 29.26
CA VAL A 198 64.97 -23.43 29.65
C VAL A 198 64.77 -21.96 29.33
N THR A 199 63.72 -21.61 28.60
CA THR A 199 63.59 -20.27 27.99
C THR A 199 62.16 -19.77 28.08
N VAL A 200 61.96 -18.56 28.57
CA VAL A 200 60.65 -17.89 28.46
C VAL A 200 60.56 -17.26 27.08
N LYS A 201 59.54 -17.65 26.30
CA LYS A 201 59.18 -17.00 25.03
C LYS A 201 57.93 -16.15 25.26
N ARG A 202 58.00 -14.84 25.03
CA ARG A 202 56.85 -13.91 25.17
C ARG A 202 56.76 -12.91 24.02
N LEU A 203 55.57 -12.38 23.77
CA LEU A 203 55.34 -11.38 22.72
C LEU A 203 54.93 -10.04 23.34
N CYS A 204 55.85 -9.07 23.34
CA CYS A 204 55.64 -7.76 23.94
C CYS A 204 55.35 -6.69 22.87
N VAL A 205 54.62 -5.63 23.17
CA VAL A 205 54.47 -4.50 22.23
C VAL A 205 55.72 -3.62 22.26
N LYS A 206 56.36 -3.40 21.11
CA LYS A 206 57.51 -2.49 20.96
C LYS A 206 57.07 -1.10 20.48
N LYS A 207 56.23 -1.02 19.44
CA LYS A 207 55.69 0.25 18.90
C LYS A 207 54.17 0.29 19.01
N LEU A 208 53.66 1.37 19.61
CA LEU A 208 52.23 1.62 19.83
C LEU A 208 51.65 2.60 18.76
N PRO A 209 50.65 2.19 17.95
CA PRO A 209 50.12 3.01 16.86
C PRO A 209 49.17 4.12 17.34
N PRO A 210 49.05 5.27 16.63
CA PRO A 210 48.08 6.32 16.93
C PRO A 210 46.61 5.85 17.10
N ILE A 211 46.19 4.87 16.29
CA ILE A 211 44.93 4.15 16.41
C ILE A 211 45.27 2.66 16.58
N LEU A 212 44.81 2.05 17.68
CA LEU A 212 45.01 0.64 17.97
C LEU A 212 43.74 -0.15 17.62
N GLY A 213 43.85 -1.04 16.63
CA GLY A 213 42.84 -2.04 16.32
C GLY A 213 43.05 -3.32 17.13
N ILE A 214 41.98 -3.86 17.72
CA ILE A 214 42.00 -5.13 18.45
C ILE A 214 40.88 -6.04 17.93
N GLN A 215 41.23 -7.23 17.42
CA GLN A 215 40.28 -8.29 17.07
C GLN A 215 40.02 -9.15 18.31
N LEU A 216 38.75 -9.39 18.60
CA LEU A 216 38.31 -10.40 19.56
C LEU A 216 38.11 -11.72 18.79
N LYS A 217 38.92 -12.74 19.06
CA LYS A 217 38.86 -14.06 18.35
C LYS A 217 37.58 -14.84 18.71
N ARG A 218 36.43 -14.39 18.18
CA ARG A 218 35.10 -14.98 18.42
C ARG A 218 34.71 -16.07 17.43
N PHE A 219 35.52 -16.33 16.40
CA PHE A 219 35.27 -17.36 15.39
C PHE A 219 36.38 -18.40 15.39
N GLU A 220 36.02 -19.67 15.20
CA GLU A 220 36.93 -20.82 15.09
C GLU A 220 36.26 -21.87 14.18
N TYR A 221 37.02 -22.82 13.66
CA TYR A 221 36.48 -23.91 12.85
C TYR A 221 36.31 -25.18 13.69
N ASP A 222 35.07 -25.67 13.81
CA ASP A 222 34.75 -26.92 14.48
C ASP A 222 34.97 -28.08 13.48
N PHE A 223 36.12 -28.75 13.63
CA PHE A 223 36.50 -29.89 12.78
C PHE A 223 35.63 -31.13 12.99
N GLU A 224 34.92 -31.27 14.11
CA GLU A 224 33.97 -32.39 14.33
C GLU A 224 32.64 -32.14 13.61
N ARG A 225 32.19 -30.88 13.57
CA ARG A 225 30.94 -30.46 12.89
C ARG A 225 31.15 -30.03 11.43
N VAL A 226 32.40 -29.88 11.00
CA VAL A 226 32.81 -29.43 9.67
C VAL A 226 32.21 -28.05 9.34
N CYS A 227 32.17 -27.15 10.33
CA CYS A 227 31.61 -25.81 10.17
C CYS A 227 32.30 -24.75 11.05
N ALA A 228 32.20 -23.48 10.64
CA ALA A 228 32.60 -22.38 11.49
C ALA A 228 31.65 -22.24 12.70
N ILE A 229 32.20 -21.92 13.87
CA ILE A 229 31.45 -21.68 15.11
C ILE A 229 31.76 -20.28 15.68
N LYS A 230 30.78 -19.71 16.41
CA LYS A 230 30.90 -18.39 17.03
C LYS A 230 30.81 -18.48 18.56
N PHE A 231 31.86 -18.04 19.24
CA PHE A 231 31.92 -17.85 20.68
C PHE A 231 31.24 -16.54 21.07
N ASN A 232 30.08 -16.70 21.70
CA ASN A 232 29.23 -15.60 22.17
C ASN A 232 29.38 -15.38 23.68
N ASP A 233 30.49 -15.87 24.24
CA ASP A 233 30.87 -15.83 25.64
C ASP A 233 31.07 -14.38 26.12
N TYR A 234 30.91 -14.16 27.43
CA TYR A 234 31.03 -12.82 28.02
C TYR A 234 32.48 -12.36 27.97
N PHE A 235 32.71 -11.18 27.41
CA PHE A 235 34.02 -10.57 27.33
C PHE A 235 33.90 -9.05 27.46
N GLU A 236 34.44 -8.49 28.54
CA GLU A 236 34.41 -7.04 28.80
C GLU A 236 35.71 -6.34 28.36
N PHE A 237 35.59 -5.06 28.00
CA PHE A 237 36.70 -4.22 27.58
C PHE A 237 36.48 -2.78 28.06
N PRO A 238 37.54 -2.08 28.52
CA PRO A 238 37.40 -0.80 29.20
C PRO A 238 37.27 0.37 28.21
N ARG A 239 36.67 1.48 28.66
CA ARG A 239 36.59 2.72 27.88
C ARG A 239 37.93 3.40 27.72
N ASP A 240 38.74 3.41 28.76
CA ASP A 240 40.13 3.88 28.76
C ASP A 240 41.05 2.68 29.04
N LEU A 241 42.07 2.49 28.21
CA LEU A 241 42.97 1.34 28.21
C LEU A 241 44.41 1.85 28.34
N ASP A 242 45.14 1.41 29.37
CA ASP A 242 46.58 1.65 29.44
C ASP A 242 47.33 0.46 28.85
N MET A 243 48.18 0.73 27.87
CA MET A 243 49.00 -0.29 27.22
C MET A 243 50.37 -0.47 27.87
N GLU A 244 50.78 0.39 28.82
CA GLU A 244 52.14 0.35 29.41
C GLU A 244 52.55 -1.05 29.89
N PRO A 245 51.73 -1.80 30.67
CA PRO A 245 52.12 -3.11 31.20
C PRO A 245 52.43 -4.15 30.12
N TYR A 246 51.94 -3.95 28.89
CA TYR A 246 52.13 -4.85 27.76
C TYR A 246 53.30 -4.44 26.84
N THR A 247 53.95 -3.31 27.12
CA THR A 247 55.08 -2.80 26.33
C THR A 247 56.43 -3.35 26.80
N VAL A 248 57.42 -3.38 25.89
CA VAL A 248 58.81 -3.71 26.23
C VAL A 248 59.35 -2.81 27.36
N GLN A 249 59.03 -1.52 27.35
CA GLN A 249 59.51 -0.56 28.36
C GLN A 249 58.80 -0.72 29.71
N GLY A 250 57.47 -0.92 29.72
CA GLY A 250 56.71 -1.15 30.95
C GLY A 250 57.08 -2.47 31.63
N LEU A 251 57.28 -3.54 30.86
CA LEU A 251 57.78 -4.81 31.40
C LEU A 251 59.17 -4.65 32.01
N ALA A 252 60.09 -3.92 31.37
CA ALA A 252 61.41 -3.63 31.93
C ALA A 252 61.33 -2.86 33.27
N LYS A 253 60.44 -1.86 33.37
CA LYS A 253 60.16 -1.15 34.63
C LYS A 253 59.65 -2.10 35.73
N ILE A 254 58.78 -3.06 35.38
CA ILE A 254 58.21 -4.05 36.31
C ILE A 254 59.26 -5.09 36.75
N GLU A 255 60.10 -5.56 35.82
CA GLU A 255 61.14 -6.57 36.07
C GLU A 255 62.42 -6.00 36.70
N GLY A 256 62.53 -4.66 36.82
CA GLY A 256 63.71 -3.97 37.35
C GLY A 256 64.91 -3.97 36.39
N GLU A 257 64.67 -4.24 35.10
CA GLU A 257 65.72 -4.30 34.08
C GLU A 257 66.04 -2.89 33.56
N MET A 258 67.30 -2.45 33.72
CA MET A 258 67.84 -1.35 32.94
C MET A 258 68.07 -1.81 31.50
N ILE A 259 67.09 -1.60 30.63
CA ILE A 259 67.29 -1.68 29.19
C ILE A 259 67.98 -0.39 28.73
N ASP A 260 69.22 -0.53 28.26
CA ASP A 260 69.93 0.48 27.49
C ASP A 260 69.30 0.53 26.09
N CYS A 261 68.18 1.25 25.97
CA CYS A 261 67.57 1.56 24.68
C CYS A 261 68.31 2.74 24.04
N ASP A 262 68.42 2.74 22.71
CA ASP A 262 69.07 3.82 21.95
C ASP A 262 68.33 5.15 22.15
N LEU A 263 68.74 5.89 23.18
CA LEU A 263 68.08 7.11 23.64
C LEU A 263 68.52 8.31 22.80
N ASP A 264 67.81 8.51 21.68
CA ASP A 264 67.69 9.84 21.08
C ASP A 264 67.11 10.79 22.14
N ALA A 265 67.96 11.64 22.72
CA ALA A 265 67.67 12.49 23.88
C ALA A 265 66.66 13.64 23.62
N SER A 266 65.83 13.49 22.58
CA SER A 266 64.73 14.37 22.18
C SER A 266 63.35 13.70 22.30
N SER A 267 63.27 12.37 22.49
CA SER A 267 61.98 11.67 22.55
C SER A 267 61.23 11.96 23.86
N THR A 268 60.13 12.70 23.75
CA THR A 268 59.16 12.90 24.84
C THR A 268 58.55 11.55 25.25
N GLU A 269 58.11 11.40 26.51
CA GLU A 269 57.44 10.18 26.98
C GLU A 269 56.25 9.81 26.06
N VAL A 270 56.32 8.62 25.45
CA VAL A 270 55.30 8.18 24.49
C VAL A 270 54.05 7.76 25.25
N CYS A 271 52.94 8.45 25.02
CA CYS A 271 51.66 8.16 25.66
C CYS A 271 51.23 6.70 25.42
N THR A 272 51.10 5.92 26.50
CA THR A 272 50.64 4.52 26.48
C THR A 272 49.12 4.39 26.59
N LYS A 273 48.42 5.48 26.87
CA LYS A 273 47.00 5.50 27.22
C LYS A 273 46.13 5.73 26.00
N TYR A 274 45.05 4.96 25.94
CA TYR A 274 44.08 4.94 24.85
C TYR A 274 42.66 5.13 25.37
N ARG A 275 41.77 5.59 24.50
CA ARG A 275 40.33 5.64 24.74
C ARG A 275 39.55 5.07 23.57
N LEU A 276 38.58 4.21 23.88
CA LEU A 276 37.72 3.51 22.93
C LEU A 276 36.94 4.51 22.07
N SER A 277 37.20 4.51 20.78
CA SER A 277 36.60 5.40 19.78
C SER A 277 35.64 4.67 18.84
N GLY A 278 35.78 3.35 18.66
CA GLY A 278 34.88 2.56 17.83
C GLY A 278 34.77 1.09 18.25
N ILE A 279 33.62 0.48 17.94
CA ILE A 279 33.35 -0.95 18.10
C ILE A 279 32.70 -1.45 16.81
N VAL A 280 33.27 -2.46 16.16
CA VAL A 280 32.56 -3.27 15.15
C VAL A 280 31.88 -4.43 15.87
N VAL A 281 30.57 -4.54 15.72
CA VAL A 281 29.74 -5.58 16.32
C VAL A 281 29.35 -6.57 15.24
N HIS A 282 29.38 -7.86 15.58
CA HIS A 282 28.82 -8.92 14.75
C HIS A 282 27.60 -9.56 15.44
N SER A 283 26.48 -9.70 14.73
CA SER A 283 25.24 -10.31 15.20
C SER A 283 24.83 -11.49 14.34
N GLY A 284 24.84 -12.71 14.89
CA GLY A 284 24.38 -13.92 14.18
C GLY A 284 25.25 -15.16 14.38
N GLN A 285 25.24 -16.03 13.36
CA GLN A 285 26.00 -17.29 13.30
C GLN A 285 27.39 -17.08 12.69
N ALA A 286 28.25 -18.09 12.66
CA ALA A 286 29.60 -17.93 12.13
C ALA A 286 29.65 -17.81 10.60
N SER A 287 28.84 -18.59 9.89
CA SER A 287 28.72 -18.58 8.42
C SER A 287 27.70 -17.56 7.89
N GLY A 288 27.24 -16.63 8.73
CA GLY A 288 26.22 -15.65 8.36
C GLY A 288 25.58 -14.95 9.55
N GLY A 289 25.47 -13.63 9.46
CA GLY A 289 24.90 -12.74 10.46
C GLY A 289 24.77 -11.34 9.90
N HIS A 290 25.25 -10.34 10.65
CA HIS A 290 25.27 -8.94 10.25
C HIS A 290 26.37 -8.16 10.98
N TYR A 291 26.97 -7.16 10.32
CA TYR A 291 28.04 -6.32 10.86
C TYR A 291 27.65 -4.84 10.86
N TYR A 292 27.63 -4.23 12.04
CA TYR A 292 27.39 -2.80 12.22
C TYR A 292 28.46 -2.17 13.14
N SER A 293 28.56 -0.85 13.16
CA SER A 293 29.58 -0.13 13.93
C SER A 293 28.96 0.85 14.91
N TYR A 294 29.39 0.82 16.17
CA TYR A 294 29.25 1.93 17.09
C TYR A 294 30.50 2.80 17.00
N ILE A 295 30.34 4.12 16.85
CA ILE A 295 31.45 5.06 16.72
C ILE A 295 31.20 6.28 17.61
N ARG A 296 32.23 6.70 18.34
CA ARG A 296 32.24 7.90 19.17
C ARG A 296 32.61 9.10 18.30
N HIS A 297 31.76 10.12 18.29
CA HIS A 297 31.98 11.36 17.54
C HIS A 297 31.89 12.58 18.45
N ARG A 298 32.77 13.55 18.25
CA ARG A 298 32.71 14.87 18.91
C ARG A 298 32.13 15.88 17.91
N ASN A 299 30.95 16.42 18.22
CA ASN A 299 30.27 17.35 17.33
C ASN A 299 30.91 18.76 17.36
N SER A 300 30.49 19.65 16.44
CA SER A 300 31.02 21.01 16.33
C SER A 300 30.77 21.90 17.56
N SER A 301 29.91 21.49 18.49
CA SER A 301 29.71 22.13 19.80
C SER A 301 30.60 21.54 20.91
N GLY A 302 31.55 20.65 20.56
CA GLY A 302 32.49 20.03 21.49
C GLY A 302 31.94 18.86 22.30
N GLU A 303 30.65 18.57 22.19
CA GLU A 303 29.96 17.49 22.89
C GLU A 303 30.28 16.14 22.25
N VAL A 304 30.51 15.11 23.08
CA VAL A 304 30.86 13.75 22.64
C VAL A 304 29.63 12.86 22.71
N ARG A 305 29.25 12.27 21.57
CA ARG A 305 28.12 11.34 21.44
C ARG A 305 28.54 10.04 20.75
N TRP A 306 27.67 9.04 20.82
CA TRP A 306 27.85 7.76 20.12
C TRP A 306 26.77 7.57 19.06
N TYR A 307 27.18 7.08 17.90
CA TYR A 307 26.29 6.78 16.78
C TYR A 307 26.44 5.32 16.36
N LYS A 308 25.30 4.67 16.08
CA LYS A 308 25.25 3.37 15.42
C LYS A 308 25.18 3.61 13.91
N PHE A 309 26.09 2.98 13.17
CA PHE A 309 26.14 2.94 11.72
C PHE A 309 25.72 1.53 11.28
N ASP A 310 24.53 1.42 10.71
CA ASP A 310 23.84 0.18 10.37
C ASP A 310 23.48 0.21 8.87
N ASP A 311 24.47 -0.10 8.04
CA ASP A 311 24.47 0.07 6.58
C ASP A 311 24.01 1.44 6.07
N GLY A 312 22.72 1.56 5.73
CA GLY A 312 22.11 2.78 5.19
C GLY A 312 21.54 3.72 6.25
N ASP A 313 21.47 3.29 7.52
CA ASP A 313 20.91 4.05 8.62
C ASP A 313 21.98 4.43 9.66
N VAL A 314 21.97 5.69 10.07
CA VAL A 314 22.86 6.22 11.11
C VAL A 314 22.01 6.85 12.21
N SER A 315 22.08 6.31 13.43
CA SER A 315 21.24 6.71 14.56
C SER A 315 22.06 7.01 15.80
N GLU A 316 21.70 8.05 16.55
CA GLU A 316 22.27 8.32 17.88
C GLU A 316 21.95 7.18 18.85
N CYS A 317 22.91 6.81 19.71
CA CYS A 317 22.78 5.66 20.60
C CYS A 317 23.44 5.92 21.97
N ARG A 318 22.98 5.20 23.01
CA ARG A 318 23.36 5.45 24.40
C ARG A 318 24.61 4.68 24.85
N MET A 319 25.55 4.42 23.94
CA MET A 319 26.78 3.67 24.26
C MET A 319 27.72 4.37 25.25
N GLY A 320 27.41 5.59 25.70
CA GLY A 320 28.03 6.24 26.86
C GLY A 320 27.54 5.70 28.21
N GLU A 321 26.40 4.99 28.27
CA GLU A 321 25.91 4.26 29.43
C GLU A 321 26.57 2.86 29.46
N ASP A 322 27.05 2.41 30.63
CA ASP A 322 27.81 1.15 30.73
C ASP A 322 26.95 -0.11 30.59
N GLU A 323 25.70 -0.09 31.09
CA GLU A 323 24.78 -1.21 30.90
C GLU A 323 24.36 -1.37 29.43
N GLU A 324 24.20 -0.27 28.67
CA GLU A 324 23.95 -0.34 27.22
C GLU A 324 25.17 -0.94 26.50
N MET A 325 26.39 -0.46 26.80
CA MET A 325 27.62 -1.02 26.22
C MET A 325 27.76 -2.53 26.50
N LYS A 326 27.49 -2.94 27.73
CA LYS A 326 27.48 -4.34 28.18
C LYS A 326 26.42 -5.19 27.49
N VAL A 327 25.19 -4.69 27.36
CA VAL A 327 24.06 -5.38 26.69
C VAL A 327 24.26 -5.49 25.18
N GLN A 328 24.87 -4.51 24.53
CA GLN A 328 25.08 -4.51 23.08
C GLN A 328 26.38 -5.20 22.63
N CYS A 329 27.43 -5.23 23.47
CA CYS A 329 28.78 -5.61 23.01
C CYS A 329 29.48 -6.73 23.77
N PHE A 330 29.25 -6.93 25.07
CA PHE A 330 30.07 -7.90 25.85
C PHE A 330 29.67 -9.36 25.61
N GLY A 331 28.44 -9.63 25.17
CA GLY A 331 27.96 -10.98 24.88
C GLY A 331 27.42 -11.69 26.13
N GLY A 332 27.77 -12.97 26.29
CA GLY A 332 27.31 -13.83 27.38
C GLY A 332 25.84 -14.25 27.29
N ASP A 333 25.38 -14.96 28.31
CA ASP A 333 23.98 -15.34 28.46
C ASP A 333 23.12 -14.23 29.10
N TYR A 334 21.80 -14.35 28.93
CA TYR A 334 20.79 -13.59 29.66
C TYR A 334 19.50 -14.40 29.81
N MET A 335 18.60 -13.97 30.71
CA MET A 335 17.26 -14.52 30.81
C MET A 335 16.32 -13.67 29.96
N ALA A 336 15.87 -14.20 28.83
CA ALA A 336 14.89 -13.56 27.96
C ALA A 336 13.48 -13.84 28.45
N GLU A 337 12.63 -12.82 28.50
CA GLU A 337 11.19 -13.00 28.65
C GLU A 337 10.57 -13.31 27.28
N VAL A 338 9.96 -14.50 27.15
CA VAL A 338 9.31 -14.96 25.92
C VAL A 338 7.82 -15.13 26.18
N PHE A 339 7.02 -14.20 25.65
CA PHE A 339 5.56 -14.25 25.67
C PHE A 339 5.02 -15.08 24.50
N ASP A 340 4.18 -16.06 24.79
CA ASP A 340 3.46 -16.86 23.79
C ASP A 340 2.04 -16.26 23.56
N PRO A 341 1.71 -15.74 22.36
CA PRO A 341 0.40 -15.15 22.10
C PRO A 341 -0.76 -16.15 22.06
N MET A 342 -0.51 -17.42 21.74
CA MET A 342 -1.54 -18.47 21.70
C MET A 342 -1.84 -19.01 23.10
N LEU A 343 -0.81 -19.20 23.93
CA LEU A 343 -0.94 -19.66 25.31
C LEU A 343 -1.17 -18.53 26.32
N LYS A 344 -1.09 -17.26 25.88
CA LYS A 344 -1.15 -16.03 26.70
C LYS A 344 -0.24 -16.08 27.93
N ARG A 345 0.95 -16.66 27.78
CA ARG A 345 1.85 -17.00 28.89
C ARG A 345 3.27 -16.51 28.64
N THR A 346 3.82 -15.81 29.63
CA THR A 346 5.25 -15.52 29.75
C THR A 346 6.03 -16.78 30.17
N THR A 347 7.16 -17.03 29.52
CA THR A 347 8.20 -17.98 29.98
C THR A 347 9.58 -17.33 29.96
N TYR A 348 10.34 -17.47 31.05
CA TYR A 348 11.73 -17.03 31.09
C TYR A 348 12.64 -18.13 30.56
N ARG A 349 13.51 -17.81 29.59
CA ARG A 349 14.45 -18.77 28.99
C ARG A 349 15.86 -18.18 28.94
N ARG A 350 16.87 -18.99 29.28
CA ARG A 350 18.29 -18.64 29.08
C ARG A 350 18.57 -18.56 27.58
N GLN A 351 19.04 -17.41 27.11
CA GLN A 351 19.42 -17.13 25.72
C GLN A 351 20.85 -16.55 25.68
N LYS A 352 21.53 -16.69 24.55
CA LYS A 352 22.85 -16.08 24.31
C LYS A 352 22.67 -14.72 23.66
N ARG A 353 23.54 -13.74 23.95
CA ARG A 353 23.65 -12.54 23.13
C ARG A 353 24.45 -12.85 21.88
N TRP A 354 23.76 -13.16 20.77
CA TRP A 354 24.39 -13.48 19.48
C TRP A 354 25.01 -12.24 18.79
N TRP A 355 24.65 -11.03 19.27
CA TRP A 355 25.34 -9.78 19.01
C TRP A 355 26.42 -9.53 20.07
N ASN A 356 27.63 -9.19 19.63
CA ASN A 356 28.77 -8.85 20.48
C ASN A 356 29.89 -8.19 19.66
N ALA A 357 30.77 -7.47 20.34
CA ALA A 357 31.94 -6.83 19.74
C ALA A 357 32.86 -7.88 19.09
N TYR A 358 33.41 -7.50 17.94
CA TYR A 358 34.35 -8.31 17.17
C TYR A 358 35.66 -7.57 16.87
N MET A 359 35.60 -6.27 16.56
CA MET A 359 36.78 -5.40 16.53
C MET A 359 36.58 -4.19 17.44
N LEU A 360 37.61 -3.82 18.18
CA LEU A 360 37.67 -2.61 18.99
C LEU A 360 38.67 -1.63 18.36
N PHE A 361 38.32 -0.36 18.33
CA PHE A 361 39.17 0.73 17.86
C PHE A 361 39.42 1.70 19.01
N TYR A 362 40.70 1.90 19.32
CA TYR A 362 41.17 2.70 20.44
C TYR A 362 42.05 3.84 19.92
N THR A 363 41.74 5.08 20.28
CA THR A 363 42.54 6.26 19.92
C THR A 363 43.47 6.63 21.07
N ARG A 364 44.76 6.86 20.78
CA ARG A 364 45.76 7.24 21.79
C ARG A 364 45.50 8.66 22.32
N GLN A 365 45.64 8.88 23.63
CA GLN A 365 45.16 10.12 24.26
C GLN A 365 45.88 11.38 23.74
N ASP A 366 47.19 11.31 23.46
CA ASP A 366 47.94 12.43 22.86
C ASP A 366 47.45 12.83 21.46
N VAL A 367 46.78 11.91 20.74
CA VAL A 367 46.18 12.19 19.42
C VAL A 367 44.84 12.90 19.58
N GLU A 368 43.98 12.44 20.50
CA GLU A 368 42.71 13.12 20.82
C GLU A 368 42.96 14.55 21.34
N GLU A 369 43.99 14.74 22.16
CA GLU A 369 44.40 16.07 22.66
C GLU A 369 44.92 16.98 21.55
N LYS A 370 45.81 16.49 20.66
CA LYS A 370 46.32 17.27 19.52
C LYS A 370 45.21 17.66 18.55
N GLU A 371 44.29 16.76 18.23
CA GLU A 371 43.13 17.08 17.39
C GLU A 371 42.21 18.12 18.05
N SER A 372 41.96 18.01 19.36
CA SER A 372 41.16 19.01 20.08
C SER A 372 41.83 20.38 20.13
N LEU A 373 43.16 20.43 20.30
CA LEU A 373 43.92 21.68 20.28
C LEU A 373 43.93 22.31 18.88
N MET A 374 44.17 21.53 17.82
CA MET A 374 44.15 22.03 16.44
C MET A 374 42.77 22.59 16.05
N LYS A 375 41.67 21.94 16.47
CA LYS A 375 40.30 22.45 16.25
C LYS A 375 40.08 23.78 16.98
N ASN A 376 40.46 23.87 18.25
CA ASN A 376 40.37 25.11 19.03
C ASN A 376 41.21 26.27 18.44
N PHE A 377 42.39 25.99 17.87
CA PHE A 377 43.18 27.01 17.16
C PHE A 377 42.56 27.42 15.81
N GLY A 378 41.90 26.50 15.11
CA GLY A 378 41.17 26.80 13.87
C GLY A 378 40.00 27.76 14.10
N ASP A 379 39.21 27.53 15.16
CA ASP A 379 38.09 28.41 15.54
C ASP A 379 38.51 29.80 16.05
N LEU A 380 39.81 30.00 16.35
CA LEU A 380 40.41 31.29 16.68
C LEU A 380 40.98 32.04 15.46
N SER A 381 40.96 31.44 14.26
CA SER A 381 41.43 32.11 13.04
C SER A 381 40.40 33.10 12.49
N LEU A 382 40.89 34.25 12.02
CA LEU A 382 40.10 35.24 11.28
C LEU A 382 40.10 35.00 9.76
N SER A 383 40.73 33.92 9.27
CA SER A 383 40.63 33.53 7.86
C SER A 383 39.18 33.14 7.51
N GLU A 384 38.73 33.49 6.30
CA GLU A 384 37.40 33.09 5.84
C GLU A 384 37.25 31.56 5.83
N LYS A 385 36.03 31.07 6.05
CA LYS A 385 35.65 29.64 6.23
C LYS A 385 35.97 28.68 5.07
N LYS A 386 36.78 29.10 4.09
CA LYS A 386 37.32 28.30 2.98
C LYS A 386 38.25 27.17 3.46
N GLU A 387 39.01 27.38 4.55
CA GLU A 387 40.02 26.42 5.01
C GLU A 387 39.44 25.18 5.70
N ASN A 388 38.23 25.25 6.27
CA ASN A 388 37.51 24.10 6.83
C ASN A 388 36.83 23.20 5.75
N ARG A 389 37.30 23.25 4.50
CA ARG A 389 36.87 22.33 3.43
C ARG A 389 37.92 21.22 3.26
N LEU A 390 37.50 19.96 3.40
CA LEU A 390 38.37 18.81 3.13
C LEU A 390 38.84 18.87 1.67
N LYS A 391 40.15 18.93 1.46
CA LYS A 391 40.77 18.80 0.14
C LYS A 391 40.42 17.42 -0.44
N MET A 392 39.99 17.38 -1.70
CA MET A 392 39.71 16.15 -2.45
C MET A 392 39.95 16.33 -3.95
N PRO A 393 40.05 15.24 -4.74
CA PRO A 393 40.13 15.33 -6.20
C PRO A 393 38.91 16.02 -6.82
N VAL A 394 39.15 16.89 -7.81
CA VAL A 394 38.12 17.73 -8.45
C VAL A 394 37.02 16.91 -9.11
N ALA A 395 37.34 15.75 -9.67
CA ALA A 395 36.38 14.80 -10.24
C ALA A 395 35.30 14.39 -9.23
N ILE A 396 35.72 14.05 -8.00
CA ILE A 396 34.85 13.59 -6.92
C ILE A 396 34.00 14.76 -6.41
N GLU A 397 34.58 15.95 -6.20
CA GLU A 397 33.79 17.14 -5.81
C GLU A 397 32.73 17.49 -6.87
N ASN A 398 33.08 17.39 -8.16
CA ASN A 398 32.15 17.65 -9.26
C ASN A 398 30.99 16.64 -9.31
N SER A 399 31.25 15.34 -9.18
CA SER A 399 30.18 14.32 -9.16
C SER A 399 29.27 14.52 -7.95
N ILE A 400 29.81 14.70 -6.73
CA ILE A 400 29.00 14.95 -5.52
C ILE A 400 28.15 16.22 -5.69
N ARG A 401 28.70 17.29 -6.29
CA ARG A 401 27.96 18.53 -6.56
C ARG A 401 26.81 18.30 -7.55
N LYS A 402 27.04 17.57 -8.65
CA LYS A 402 26.01 17.17 -9.63
C LYS A 402 24.90 16.35 -8.95
N GLN A 403 25.25 15.32 -8.18
CA GLN A 403 24.32 14.45 -7.45
C GLN A 403 23.48 15.22 -6.44
N ASN A 404 24.10 16.09 -5.64
CA ASN A 404 23.41 16.94 -4.66
C ASN A 404 22.41 17.90 -5.32
N ILE A 405 22.74 18.46 -6.49
CA ILE A 405 21.81 19.31 -7.26
C ILE A 405 20.62 18.48 -7.76
N LYS A 406 20.85 17.29 -8.35
CA LYS A 406 19.79 16.36 -8.78
C LYS A 406 18.85 15.99 -7.63
N PHE A 407 19.41 15.62 -6.47
CA PHE A 407 18.67 15.31 -5.26
C PHE A 407 17.85 16.51 -4.75
N LEU A 408 18.43 17.71 -4.71
CA LEU A 408 17.71 18.92 -4.29
C LEU A 408 16.53 19.24 -5.22
N HIS A 409 16.69 19.10 -6.53
CA HIS A 409 15.57 19.24 -7.48
C HIS A 409 14.46 18.21 -7.22
N HIS A 410 14.80 16.92 -7.08
CA HIS A 410 13.80 15.89 -6.76
C HIS A 410 13.09 16.18 -5.43
N ARG A 411 13.83 16.57 -4.38
CA ARG A 411 13.27 16.93 -3.07
C ARG A 411 12.34 18.15 -3.15
N SER A 412 12.63 19.11 -4.03
CA SER A 412 11.79 20.28 -4.29
C SER A 412 10.52 19.94 -5.10
N GLN A 413 10.57 18.98 -6.02
CA GLN A 413 9.38 18.49 -6.74
C GLN A 413 8.35 17.83 -5.82
N PHE A 414 8.77 17.36 -4.63
CA PHE A 414 7.89 16.80 -3.60
C PHE A 414 7.62 17.76 -2.42
N SER A 415 7.82 19.07 -2.62
CA SER A 415 7.48 20.10 -1.63
C SER A 415 6.03 20.60 -1.81
N LEU A 416 5.39 21.01 -0.71
CA LEU A 416 4.01 21.51 -0.73
C LEU A 416 3.89 22.82 -1.53
N GLU A 417 4.95 23.64 -1.49
CA GLU A 417 5.07 24.91 -2.19
C GLU A 417 5.03 24.70 -3.70
N TYR A 418 5.69 23.66 -4.23
CA TYR A 418 5.65 23.32 -5.65
C TYR A 418 4.23 22.92 -6.10
N PHE A 419 3.55 22.08 -5.31
CA PHE A 419 2.16 21.70 -5.58
C PHE A 419 1.21 22.91 -5.57
N GLN A 420 1.38 23.82 -4.60
CA GLN A 420 0.62 25.08 -4.57
C GLN A 420 0.96 26.02 -5.74
N PHE A 421 2.21 26.08 -6.16
CA PHE A 421 2.68 26.92 -7.26
C PHE A 421 2.07 26.49 -8.60
N ILE A 422 2.13 25.19 -8.93
CA ILE A 422 1.48 24.64 -10.14
C ILE A 422 -0.03 24.90 -10.11
N LYS A 423 -0.68 24.67 -8.97
CA LYS A 423 -2.12 24.94 -8.82
C LYS A 423 -2.47 26.41 -9.08
N LYS A 424 -1.73 27.35 -8.48
CA LYS A 424 -1.93 28.80 -8.62
C LYS A 424 -1.77 29.27 -10.07
N ILE A 425 -0.76 28.79 -10.80
CA ILE A 425 -0.57 29.13 -12.22
C ILE A 425 -1.81 28.71 -13.03
N ALA A 426 -2.27 27.48 -12.84
CA ALA A 426 -3.39 26.94 -13.58
C ALA A 426 -4.73 27.62 -13.26
N THR A 427 -5.01 27.89 -11.98
CA THR A 427 -6.24 28.60 -11.58
C THR A 427 -6.27 30.05 -12.06
N ASN A 428 -5.13 30.74 -12.10
CA ASN A 428 -5.07 32.14 -12.51
C ASN A 428 -5.54 32.35 -13.96
N ILE A 429 -5.16 31.45 -14.87
CA ILE A 429 -5.62 31.49 -16.28
C ILE A 429 -7.12 31.22 -16.36
N ALA A 430 -7.64 30.27 -15.55
CA ALA A 430 -9.05 29.92 -15.54
C ALA A 430 -9.99 31.03 -15.02
N HIS A 431 -9.48 32.00 -14.25
CA HIS A 431 -10.25 33.16 -13.82
C HIS A 431 -10.48 34.22 -14.91
N LEU A 432 -9.81 34.09 -16.07
CA LEU A 432 -10.02 34.93 -17.26
C LEU A 432 -11.16 34.42 -18.18
N GLY A 433 -11.94 33.44 -17.72
CA GLY A 433 -13.04 32.85 -18.49
C GLY A 433 -14.16 33.85 -18.84
N PRO A 434 -14.85 33.70 -20.00
CA PRO A 434 -15.93 34.60 -20.38
C PRO A 434 -17.07 34.64 -19.36
N ARG A 435 -17.45 35.84 -18.91
CA ARG A 435 -18.67 36.06 -18.11
C ARG A 435 -19.95 36.15 -18.96
N SER A 436 -19.86 35.86 -20.26
CA SER A 436 -20.93 35.95 -21.25
C SER A 436 -20.59 35.12 -22.50
N ASN A 437 -21.58 34.86 -23.35
CA ASN A 437 -21.45 34.07 -24.59
C ASN A 437 -20.75 34.86 -25.72
N LEU A 438 -19.53 35.36 -25.47
CA LEU A 438 -18.67 36.01 -26.47
C LEU A 438 -17.70 35.00 -27.08
N ALA A 439 -17.39 35.17 -28.36
CA ALA A 439 -16.39 34.37 -29.05
C ALA A 439 -15.00 34.57 -28.41
N ILE A 440 -14.27 33.47 -28.23
CA ILE A 440 -12.98 33.45 -27.55
C ILE A 440 -11.86 33.81 -28.54
N SER A 441 -10.93 34.68 -28.13
CA SER A 441 -9.73 34.97 -28.92
C SER A 441 -8.78 33.77 -28.94
N ASN A 442 -8.18 33.48 -30.10
CA ASN A 442 -7.18 32.43 -30.29
C ASN A 442 -6.01 32.55 -29.28
N GLU A 443 -5.65 33.77 -28.86
CA GLU A 443 -4.61 34.00 -27.85
C GLU A 443 -5.03 33.48 -26.46
N LEU A 444 -6.30 33.64 -26.10
CA LEU A 444 -6.84 33.11 -24.85
C LEU A 444 -6.93 31.59 -24.91
N GLU A 445 -7.39 31.03 -26.04
CA GLU A 445 -7.43 29.58 -26.27
C GLU A 445 -6.04 28.94 -26.10
N GLN A 446 -4.99 29.55 -26.64
CA GLN A 446 -3.61 29.10 -26.46
C GLN A 446 -3.16 29.15 -24.99
N GLN A 447 -3.55 30.16 -24.21
CA GLN A 447 -3.26 30.21 -22.77
C GLN A 447 -3.99 29.09 -22.00
N TYR A 448 -5.25 28.81 -22.34
CA TYR A 448 -6.00 27.68 -21.76
C TYR A 448 -5.38 26.33 -22.13
N LEU A 449 -4.91 26.17 -23.37
CA LEU A 449 -4.20 24.97 -23.81
C LEU A 449 -2.89 24.77 -23.05
N LEU A 450 -2.04 25.81 -22.92
CA LEU A 450 -0.78 25.76 -22.17
C LEU A 450 -1.02 25.44 -20.68
N SER A 451 -2.08 25.99 -20.08
CA SER A 451 -2.51 25.65 -18.72
C SER A 451 -2.85 24.17 -18.59
N LEU A 452 -3.66 23.64 -19.52
CA LEU A 452 -4.05 22.22 -19.52
C LEU A 452 -2.85 21.29 -19.76
N GLN A 453 -1.91 21.68 -20.63
CA GLN A 453 -0.65 20.95 -20.84
C GLN A 453 0.16 20.85 -19.54
N LEU A 454 0.34 21.98 -18.85
CA LEU A 454 1.06 22.05 -17.57
C LEU A 454 0.39 21.17 -16.50
N VAL A 455 -0.93 21.32 -16.30
CA VAL A 455 -1.68 20.55 -15.30
C VAL A 455 -1.68 19.06 -15.62
N SER A 456 -1.93 18.69 -16.88
CA SER A 456 -1.97 17.27 -17.28
C SER A 456 -0.61 16.62 -17.05
N ASN A 457 0.46 17.18 -17.59
CA ASN A 457 1.81 16.63 -17.41
C ASN A 457 2.19 16.53 -15.92
N PHE A 458 1.85 17.55 -15.12
CA PHE A 458 2.06 17.51 -13.67
C PHE A 458 1.28 16.38 -12.99
N LEU A 459 -0.01 16.20 -13.28
CA LEU A 459 -0.85 15.20 -12.62
C LEU A 459 -0.45 13.77 -13.00
N PHE A 460 -0.24 13.51 -14.30
CA PHE A 460 0.06 12.18 -14.86
C PHE A 460 1.52 11.72 -14.68
N HIS A 461 2.46 12.61 -14.36
CA HIS A 461 3.82 12.22 -13.98
C HIS A 461 4.09 12.29 -12.46
N THR A 462 3.42 13.21 -11.73
CA THR A 462 3.73 13.48 -10.31
C THR A 462 2.47 13.46 -9.44
N GLY A 463 1.49 14.32 -9.73
CA GLY A 463 0.41 14.67 -8.80
C GLY A 463 -0.47 13.51 -8.36
N TRP A 464 -0.77 12.54 -9.22
CA TRP A 464 -1.58 11.36 -8.89
C TRP A 464 -0.78 10.20 -8.29
N HIS A 465 0.55 10.23 -8.42
CA HIS A 465 1.46 9.23 -7.83
C HIS A 465 1.90 9.59 -6.40
N THR A 466 1.68 10.84 -5.94
CA THR A 466 1.99 11.26 -4.57
C THR A 466 0.85 11.04 -3.57
N LYS A 467 1.19 11.08 -2.27
CA LYS A 467 0.26 10.90 -1.15
C LYS A 467 -0.68 12.11 -0.98
N LYS A 468 -1.88 11.88 -0.43
CA LYS A 468 -2.93 12.89 -0.24
C LYS A 468 -2.49 14.12 0.57
N ASN A 469 -1.59 13.95 1.55
CA ASN A 469 -1.06 15.04 2.37
C ASN A 469 -0.19 16.05 1.59
N LEU A 470 0.39 15.64 0.45
CA LEU A 470 1.17 16.52 -0.42
C LEU A 470 0.31 17.13 -1.54
N ARG A 471 -0.54 16.32 -2.18
CA ARG A 471 -1.35 16.76 -3.34
C ARG A 471 -2.64 17.50 -2.97
N GLY A 472 -3.14 17.35 -1.74
CA GLY A 472 -4.50 17.74 -1.38
C GLY A 472 -5.58 16.79 -1.94
N PRO A 473 -6.86 17.19 -2.00
CA PRO A 473 -7.93 16.39 -2.58
C PRO A 473 -7.77 16.23 -4.09
N ALA A 474 -7.75 15.00 -4.61
CA ALA A 474 -7.58 14.75 -6.04
C ALA A 474 -8.75 15.27 -6.90
N ILE A 475 -9.94 15.40 -6.31
CA ILE A 475 -11.15 15.90 -6.98
C ILE A 475 -10.97 17.36 -7.44
N GLU A 476 -10.37 18.23 -6.62
CA GLU A 476 -10.13 19.64 -6.98
C GLU A 476 -9.22 19.79 -8.21
N TRP A 477 -8.26 18.88 -8.38
CA TRP A 477 -7.40 18.82 -9.56
C TRP A 477 -8.16 18.33 -10.80
N GLY A 478 -9.12 17.41 -10.63
CA GLY A 478 -10.01 16.99 -11.70
C GLY A 478 -10.99 18.09 -12.14
N ASP A 479 -11.60 18.78 -11.19
CA ASP A 479 -12.51 19.89 -11.45
C ASP A 479 -11.78 21.07 -12.14
N LEU A 480 -10.49 21.31 -11.83
CA LEU A 480 -9.60 22.24 -12.53
C LEU A 480 -9.30 21.82 -13.99
N VAL A 481 -9.07 20.53 -14.25
CA VAL A 481 -8.92 20.01 -15.62
C VAL A 481 -10.22 20.19 -16.41
N CYS A 482 -11.37 19.84 -15.82
CA CYS A 482 -12.69 20.04 -16.43
C CYS A 482 -12.96 21.52 -16.78
N LEU A 483 -12.53 22.46 -15.94
CA LEU A 483 -12.67 23.90 -16.18
C LEU A 483 -11.94 24.35 -17.46
N HIS A 484 -10.75 23.83 -17.74
CA HIS A 484 -10.06 24.08 -19.01
C HIS A 484 -10.69 23.31 -20.19
N LEU A 485 -11.13 22.05 -19.99
CA LEU A 485 -11.78 21.25 -21.02
C LEU A 485 -13.13 21.81 -21.51
N ARG A 486 -13.80 22.66 -20.74
CA ARG A 486 -15.06 23.31 -21.17
C ARG A 486 -14.87 24.26 -22.36
N ILE A 487 -13.68 24.85 -22.50
CA ILE A 487 -13.45 26.08 -23.27
C ILE A 487 -13.53 25.90 -24.79
N SER A 488 -12.94 24.83 -25.36
CA SER A 488 -12.87 24.65 -26.82
C SER A 488 -12.81 23.17 -27.23
N PRO A 489 -13.42 22.79 -28.38
CA PRO A 489 -13.22 21.48 -29.02
C PRO A 489 -11.74 21.15 -29.28
N ALA A 490 -10.92 22.14 -29.64
CA ALA A 490 -9.50 21.92 -29.93
C ALA A 490 -8.71 21.51 -28.67
N ILE A 491 -9.08 22.08 -27.52
CA ILE A 491 -8.49 21.75 -26.21
C ILE A 491 -8.90 20.33 -25.78
N ARG A 492 -10.18 19.96 -25.98
CA ARG A 492 -10.69 18.60 -25.73
C ARG A 492 -9.99 17.56 -26.62
N SER A 493 -9.88 17.84 -27.91
CA SER A 493 -9.17 17.00 -28.88
C SER A 493 -7.69 16.86 -28.55
N TRP A 494 -7.00 17.94 -28.18
CA TRP A 494 -5.60 17.86 -27.75
C TRP A 494 -5.43 16.92 -26.57
N PHE A 495 -6.24 17.09 -25.51
CA PHE A 495 -6.16 16.28 -24.30
C PHE A 495 -6.41 14.78 -24.59
N ALA A 496 -7.47 14.48 -25.35
CA ALA A 496 -7.81 13.11 -25.69
C ALA A 496 -6.66 12.42 -26.46
N HIS A 497 -6.11 13.07 -27.49
CA HIS A 497 -5.04 12.49 -28.30
C HIS A 497 -3.72 12.34 -27.54
N HIS A 498 -3.26 13.36 -26.81
CA HIS A 498 -1.92 13.38 -26.22
C HIS A 498 -1.84 12.71 -24.85
N ILE A 499 -2.91 12.76 -24.05
CA ILE A 499 -2.92 12.22 -22.69
C ILE A 499 -3.49 10.80 -22.67
N LEU A 500 -4.66 10.59 -23.31
CA LEU A 500 -5.39 9.32 -23.27
C LEU A 500 -4.91 8.37 -24.38
N PHE A 501 -5.06 8.74 -25.65
CA PHE A 501 -4.88 7.81 -26.77
C PHE A 501 -3.41 7.50 -27.11
N HIS A 502 -2.48 8.45 -26.92
CA HIS A 502 -1.03 8.21 -27.04
C HIS A 502 -0.52 7.11 -26.08
N ASN A 503 -1.20 6.91 -24.95
CA ASN A 503 -0.76 6.03 -23.87
C ASN A 503 -1.82 4.92 -23.67
N PRO A 504 -1.80 3.81 -24.43
CA PRO A 504 -2.94 2.90 -24.51
C PRO A 504 -3.38 2.28 -23.17
N GLN A 505 -2.46 2.12 -22.20
CA GLN A 505 -2.77 1.61 -20.86
C GLN A 505 -3.41 2.66 -19.93
N ARG A 506 -3.47 3.95 -20.31
CA ARG A 506 -3.82 5.07 -19.41
C ARG A 506 -5.24 4.98 -18.84
N LEU A 507 -6.20 4.49 -19.64
CA LEU A 507 -7.57 4.28 -19.18
C LEU A 507 -7.64 3.16 -18.14
N CYS A 508 -6.92 2.05 -18.35
CA CYS A 508 -6.80 0.95 -17.40
C CYS A 508 -6.08 1.39 -16.11
N GLU A 509 -4.98 2.13 -16.24
CA GLU A 509 -4.18 2.64 -15.12
C GLU A 509 -5.04 3.38 -14.10
N TYR A 510 -5.89 4.32 -14.53
CA TYR A 510 -6.66 5.16 -13.60
C TYR A 510 -8.13 4.78 -13.41
N LEU A 511 -8.71 3.87 -14.20
CA LEU A 511 -10.05 3.30 -13.94
C LEU A 511 -9.99 1.96 -13.19
N LEU A 512 -9.01 1.11 -13.48
CA LEU A 512 -8.96 -0.28 -13.00
C LEU A 512 -7.83 -0.53 -12.00
N THR A 513 -6.59 -0.14 -12.27
CA THR A 513 -5.44 -0.58 -11.43
C THR A 513 -5.06 0.40 -10.31
N CYS A 514 -5.30 1.70 -10.48
CA CYS A 514 -4.89 2.71 -9.50
C CYS A 514 -5.49 2.43 -8.10
N PRO A 515 -4.67 2.30 -7.04
CA PRO A 515 -5.14 1.90 -5.72
C PRO A 515 -5.89 3.04 -4.98
N SER A 516 -5.73 4.30 -5.40
CA SER A 516 -6.32 5.46 -4.71
C SER A 516 -7.71 5.76 -5.27
N ASN A 517 -8.76 5.30 -4.59
CA ASN A 517 -10.16 5.51 -5.01
C ASN A 517 -10.50 6.97 -5.33
N GLU A 518 -9.95 7.92 -4.55
CA GLU A 518 -10.10 9.37 -4.78
C GLU A 518 -9.56 9.82 -6.16
N VAL A 519 -8.45 9.24 -6.61
CA VAL A 519 -7.84 9.54 -7.92
C VAL A 519 -8.67 8.90 -9.02
N ARG A 520 -9.11 7.64 -8.84
CA ARG A 520 -9.99 6.96 -9.82
C ARG A 520 -11.31 7.70 -10.04
N THR A 521 -11.89 8.29 -8.99
CA THR A 521 -13.11 9.12 -9.08
C THR A 521 -12.83 10.47 -9.74
N ALA A 522 -11.70 11.11 -9.46
CA ALA A 522 -11.29 12.33 -10.14
C ALA A 522 -11.05 12.10 -11.65
N PHE A 523 -10.40 11.00 -12.02
CA PHE A 523 -10.21 10.61 -13.42
C PHE A 523 -11.53 10.29 -14.11
N MET A 524 -12.43 9.52 -13.48
CA MET A 524 -13.78 9.28 -14.00
C MET A 524 -14.53 10.58 -14.30
N LYS A 525 -14.51 11.56 -13.38
CA LYS A 525 -15.12 12.88 -13.61
C LYS A 525 -14.57 13.54 -14.89
N ILE A 526 -13.25 13.56 -15.07
CA ILE A 526 -12.61 14.15 -16.27
C ILE A 526 -13.08 13.43 -17.54
N ILE A 527 -13.10 12.10 -17.54
CA ILE A 527 -13.51 11.29 -18.70
C ILE A 527 -14.99 11.49 -19.05
N VAL A 528 -15.89 11.47 -18.07
CA VAL A 528 -17.34 11.71 -18.28
C VAL A 528 -17.58 13.14 -18.78
N PHE A 529 -16.88 14.13 -18.22
CA PHE A 529 -16.97 15.53 -18.63
C PHE A 529 -16.45 15.73 -20.06
N LEU A 530 -15.32 15.11 -20.41
CA LEU A 530 -14.75 15.14 -21.76
C LEU A 530 -15.75 14.59 -22.78
N ALA A 531 -16.28 13.39 -22.55
CA ALA A 531 -17.28 12.79 -23.45
C ALA A 531 -18.57 13.63 -23.56
N HIS A 532 -19.04 14.23 -22.46
CA HIS A 532 -20.28 15.01 -22.45
C HIS A 532 -20.14 16.30 -23.27
N PHE A 533 -19.09 17.08 -23.06
CA PHE A 533 -18.87 18.28 -23.86
C PHE A 533 -18.49 17.95 -25.32
N SER A 534 -17.87 16.79 -25.58
CA SER A 534 -17.44 16.39 -26.93
C SER A 534 -18.50 15.74 -27.82
N ILE A 535 -19.73 15.49 -27.33
CA ILE A 535 -20.82 15.02 -28.18
C ILE A 535 -21.26 16.09 -29.20
N ASN A 536 -21.04 17.37 -28.88
CA ASN A 536 -21.41 18.53 -29.70
C ASN A 536 -20.22 19.12 -30.50
N ASP A 537 -19.04 18.48 -30.49
CA ASP A 537 -17.81 18.99 -31.13
C ASP A 537 -17.77 18.74 -32.67
N GLY A 538 -18.72 17.96 -33.21
CA GLY A 538 -18.71 17.49 -34.59
C GLY A 538 -17.82 16.26 -34.82
N PRO A 539 -17.63 15.84 -36.08
CA PRO A 539 -16.84 14.65 -36.42
C PRO A 539 -15.36 14.87 -36.08
N CYS A 540 -14.75 13.86 -35.45
CA CYS A 540 -13.33 13.87 -35.07
C CYS A 540 -12.56 12.79 -35.84
N SER A 541 -11.25 12.99 -36.02
CA SER A 541 -10.40 11.94 -36.59
C SER A 541 -10.27 10.76 -35.60
N PRO A 542 -10.28 9.50 -36.07
CA PRO A 542 -10.11 8.35 -35.19
C PRO A 542 -8.69 8.30 -34.60
N PRO A 543 -8.53 7.91 -33.32
CA PRO A 543 -7.21 7.86 -32.71
C PRO A 543 -6.32 6.76 -33.32
N PRO A 544 -4.98 6.94 -33.33
CA PRO A 544 -4.06 5.99 -33.97
C PRO A 544 -4.24 4.56 -33.46
N GLY A 545 -4.53 3.62 -34.38
CA GLY A 545 -4.75 2.21 -34.07
C GLY A 545 -6.18 1.83 -33.66
N PHE A 546 -7.12 2.79 -33.58
CA PHE A 546 -8.54 2.51 -33.30
C PHE A 546 -9.39 2.62 -34.57
N ASN A 547 -9.88 1.48 -35.07
CA ASN A 547 -10.90 1.46 -36.13
C ASN A 547 -12.30 1.49 -35.49
N TYR A 548 -12.87 2.67 -35.31
CA TYR A 548 -14.32 2.80 -35.05
C TYR A 548 -15.09 2.70 -36.39
N PRO A 549 -16.29 2.09 -36.46
CA PRO A 549 -16.94 1.82 -37.75
C PRO A 549 -17.54 3.04 -38.47
N ASP A 550 -17.83 4.13 -37.75
CA ASP A 550 -18.50 5.32 -38.32
C ASP A 550 -17.47 6.41 -38.67
N PRO A 551 -17.33 6.83 -39.95
CA PRO A 551 -16.43 7.90 -40.35
C PRO A 551 -16.87 9.31 -39.91
N ASN A 552 -18.09 9.48 -39.42
CA ASN A 552 -18.62 10.74 -38.89
C ASN A 552 -18.58 10.82 -37.35
N ALA A 553 -17.93 9.86 -36.68
CA ALA A 553 -17.92 9.74 -35.23
C ALA A 553 -17.38 10.97 -34.49
N SER A 554 -18.03 11.34 -33.40
CA SER A 554 -17.60 12.43 -32.52
C SER A 554 -16.38 12.04 -31.70
N LEU A 555 -15.77 13.00 -31.01
CA LEU A 555 -14.75 12.68 -30.01
C LEU A 555 -15.34 11.92 -28.79
N SER A 556 -16.64 12.08 -28.49
CA SER A 556 -17.32 11.26 -27.48
C SER A 556 -17.33 9.78 -27.85
N ASP A 557 -17.69 9.45 -29.11
CA ASP A 557 -17.74 8.05 -29.59
C ASP A 557 -16.39 7.35 -29.43
N HIS A 558 -15.29 8.03 -29.82
CA HIS A 558 -13.93 7.50 -29.70
C HIS A 558 -13.50 7.28 -28.24
N VAL A 559 -13.87 8.19 -27.32
CA VAL A 559 -13.58 8.04 -25.88
C VAL A 559 -14.39 6.88 -25.28
N LEU A 560 -15.70 6.81 -25.55
CA LEU A 560 -16.57 5.72 -25.07
C LEU A 560 -16.14 4.36 -25.63
N TRP A 561 -15.78 4.30 -26.92
CA TRP A 561 -15.29 3.07 -27.57
C TRP A 561 -13.96 2.58 -26.98
N ALA A 562 -13.03 3.50 -26.69
CA ALA A 562 -11.78 3.13 -26.01
C ALA A 562 -12.04 2.55 -24.61
N ILE A 563 -13.01 3.08 -23.86
CA ILE A 563 -13.39 2.55 -22.54
C ILE A 563 -14.10 1.20 -22.69
N LEU A 564 -14.96 1.00 -23.70
CA LEU A 564 -15.58 -0.29 -24.01
C LEU A 564 -14.53 -1.35 -24.39
N SER A 565 -13.46 -0.97 -25.09
CA SER A 565 -12.38 -1.90 -25.47
C SER A 565 -11.64 -2.54 -24.28
N LEU A 566 -11.71 -1.92 -23.08
CA LEU A 566 -11.14 -2.49 -21.86
C LEU A 566 -11.82 -3.82 -21.46
N LEU A 567 -13.11 -4.02 -21.79
CA LEU A 567 -13.82 -5.28 -21.56
C LEU A 567 -13.18 -6.45 -22.30
N GLN A 568 -12.66 -6.20 -23.51
CA GLN A 568 -12.04 -7.22 -24.35
C GLN A 568 -10.66 -7.64 -23.82
N ARG A 569 -9.99 -6.76 -23.06
CA ARG A 569 -8.54 -6.84 -22.81
C ARG A 569 -8.16 -7.01 -21.34
N GLU A 570 -8.72 -6.21 -20.44
CA GLU A 570 -8.11 -5.94 -19.12
C GLU A 570 -9.12 -6.00 -17.95
N VAL A 571 -10.42 -5.78 -18.16
CA VAL A 571 -11.44 -5.83 -17.09
C VAL A 571 -11.54 -7.23 -16.46
N SER A 572 -11.33 -8.29 -17.24
CA SER A 572 -11.41 -9.69 -16.78
C SER A 572 -10.39 -10.04 -15.69
N GLU A 573 -9.27 -9.33 -15.64
CA GLU A 573 -8.21 -9.49 -14.62
C GLU A 573 -8.40 -8.52 -13.44
N HIS A 574 -9.30 -7.56 -13.55
CA HIS A 574 -9.51 -6.46 -12.59
C HIS A 574 -10.95 -6.38 -12.09
N GLY A 575 -11.67 -7.52 -12.07
CA GLY A 575 -13.10 -7.62 -11.73
C GLY A 575 -13.55 -6.95 -10.44
N ARG A 576 -12.67 -6.84 -9.42
CA ARG A 576 -12.92 -6.06 -8.18
C ARG A 576 -13.30 -4.59 -8.45
N HIS A 577 -12.90 -4.04 -9.59
CA HIS A 577 -13.17 -2.66 -9.98
C HIS A 577 -14.22 -2.50 -11.09
N LEU A 578 -14.94 -3.59 -11.43
CA LEU A 578 -16.10 -3.56 -12.32
C LEU A 578 -17.17 -2.54 -11.90
N PRO A 579 -17.55 -2.39 -10.60
CA PRO A 579 -18.54 -1.37 -10.20
C PRO A 579 -18.07 0.06 -10.51
N HIS A 580 -16.76 0.32 -10.41
CA HIS A 580 -16.17 1.62 -10.75
C HIS A 580 -16.16 1.85 -12.27
N TYR A 581 -15.85 0.80 -13.04
CA TYR A 581 -15.93 0.81 -14.51
C TYR A 581 -17.37 1.08 -15.02
N CYS A 582 -18.36 0.33 -14.54
CA CYS A 582 -19.76 0.53 -14.94
C CYS A 582 -20.31 1.91 -14.50
N ASN A 583 -19.81 2.46 -13.38
CA ASN A 583 -20.20 3.79 -12.91
C ASN A 583 -19.75 4.92 -13.86
N VAL A 584 -18.71 4.72 -14.69
CA VAL A 584 -18.34 5.69 -15.76
C VAL A 584 -19.53 5.93 -16.69
N PHE A 585 -20.10 4.84 -17.21
CA PHE A 585 -21.23 4.88 -18.14
C PHE A 585 -22.53 5.32 -17.46
N HIS A 586 -22.74 4.96 -16.19
CA HIS A 586 -23.89 5.45 -15.42
C HIS A 586 -23.83 6.97 -15.17
N MET A 587 -22.66 7.51 -14.81
CA MET A 587 -22.46 8.96 -14.70
C MET A 587 -22.57 9.68 -16.04
N TYR A 588 -22.28 9.01 -17.16
CA TYR A 588 -22.51 9.55 -18.49
C TYR A 588 -24.02 9.56 -18.85
N ALA A 589 -24.72 8.44 -18.67
CA ALA A 589 -26.16 8.32 -18.87
C ALA A 589 -26.99 9.29 -18.01
N SER A 590 -26.45 9.77 -16.88
CA SER A 590 -27.09 10.73 -16.00
C SER A 590 -26.83 12.21 -16.36
N GLN A 591 -26.15 12.53 -17.47
CA GLN A 591 -26.00 13.92 -17.93
C GLN A 591 -27.25 14.41 -18.69
N GLY A 592 -27.88 13.56 -19.51
CA GLY A 592 -29.03 13.94 -20.33
C GLY A 592 -29.49 12.87 -21.33
N HIS A 593 -30.50 13.23 -22.13
CA HIS A 593 -31.09 12.33 -23.13
C HIS A 593 -30.16 12.04 -24.31
N GLN A 594 -29.27 12.97 -24.69
CA GLN A 594 -28.34 12.78 -25.81
C GLN A 594 -27.33 11.67 -25.51
N GLU A 595 -26.82 11.63 -24.28
CA GLU A 595 -25.87 10.67 -23.75
C GLU A 595 -26.50 9.27 -23.65
N LYS A 596 -27.75 9.20 -23.14
CA LYS A 596 -28.53 7.95 -23.19
C LYS A 596 -28.73 7.46 -24.63
N ALA A 597 -29.07 8.34 -25.57
CA ALA A 597 -29.21 7.99 -26.98
C ALA A 597 -27.89 7.47 -27.59
N GLN A 598 -26.73 8.04 -27.22
CA GLN A 598 -25.43 7.56 -27.68
C GLN A 598 -25.13 6.15 -27.15
N LEU A 599 -25.29 5.92 -25.85
CA LEU A 599 -25.07 4.59 -25.24
C LEU A 599 -25.99 3.50 -25.80
N LEU A 600 -27.24 3.86 -26.13
CA LEU A 600 -28.19 2.97 -26.80
C LEU A 600 -27.76 2.62 -28.23
N LYS A 601 -27.36 3.62 -29.03
CA LYS A 601 -26.80 3.40 -30.39
C LYS A 601 -25.55 2.53 -30.38
N MET A 602 -24.68 2.69 -29.38
CA MET A 602 -23.47 1.87 -29.18
C MET A 602 -23.75 0.45 -28.66
N ASN A 603 -25.03 0.04 -28.47
CA ASN A 603 -25.41 -1.27 -27.92
C ASN A 603 -24.75 -1.58 -26.55
N VAL A 604 -24.59 -0.57 -25.69
CA VAL A 604 -24.05 -0.74 -24.34
C VAL A 604 -24.92 -1.67 -23.48
N PRO A 605 -26.28 -1.64 -23.53
CA PRO A 605 -27.09 -2.58 -22.75
C PRO A 605 -26.84 -4.04 -23.09
N SER A 606 -26.85 -4.45 -24.37
CA SER A 606 -26.59 -5.85 -24.74
C SER A 606 -25.17 -6.28 -24.39
N THR A 607 -24.19 -5.40 -24.64
CA THR A 607 -22.79 -5.62 -24.24
C THR A 607 -22.67 -5.89 -22.73
N PHE A 608 -23.36 -5.09 -21.91
CA PHE A 608 -23.29 -5.23 -20.44
C PHE A 608 -24.08 -6.45 -19.94
N MET A 609 -25.24 -6.77 -20.53
CA MET A 609 -25.97 -8.00 -20.20
C MET A 609 -25.16 -9.27 -20.56
N LEU A 610 -24.42 -9.26 -21.67
CA LEU A 610 -23.49 -10.35 -22.02
C LEU A 610 -22.31 -10.44 -21.03
N VAL A 611 -21.72 -9.31 -20.62
CA VAL A 611 -20.69 -9.30 -19.56
C VAL A 611 -21.23 -9.85 -18.25
N ALA A 612 -22.45 -9.50 -17.86
CA ALA A 612 -23.12 -10.08 -16.69
C ALA A 612 -23.39 -11.58 -16.85
N LEU A 613 -23.61 -12.08 -18.07
CA LEU A 613 -23.76 -13.51 -18.36
C LEU A 613 -22.43 -14.30 -18.35
N ASP A 614 -21.27 -13.64 -18.35
CA ASP A 614 -19.95 -14.19 -18.67
C ASP A 614 -19.75 -14.55 -20.17
N GLU A 615 -20.65 -14.07 -21.03
CA GLU A 615 -20.66 -14.21 -22.49
C GLU A 615 -20.22 -12.91 -23.20
N GLY A 616 -19.52 -12.03 -22.47
CA GLY A 616 -19.09 -10.70 -22.93
C GLY A 616 -18.04 -10.72 -24.05
N PRO A 617 -17.66 -9.54 -24.59
CA PRO A 617 -16.72 -9.42 -25.71
C PRO A 617 -15.24 -9.70 -25.33
N GLY A 618 -14.99 -10.23 -24.14
CA GLY A 618 -13.67 -10.56 -23.60
C GLY A 618 -13.75 -11.74 -22.62
N PRO A 619 -12.63 -12.17 -22.02
CA PRO A 619 -12.60 -13.33 -21.13
C PRO A 619 -13.52 -13.17 -19.91
N ALA A 620 -14.11 -14.28 -19.44
CA ALA A 620 -14.91 -14.32 -18.22
C ALA A 620 -14.14 -13.75 -17.01
N ILE A 621 -14.87 -13.11 -16.09
CA ILE A 621 -14.27 -12.31 -15.01
C ILE A 621 -13.66 -13.24 -13.94
N LYS A 622 -12.34 -13.15 -13.75
CA LYS A 622 -11.56 -14.06 -12.87
C LYS A 622 -11.79 -13.83 -11.36
N TYR A 623 -12.81 -13.06 -10.97
CA TYR A 623 -13.02 -12.58 -9.60
C TYR A 623 -14.20 -13.28 -8.93
N GLN A 624 -13.97 -13.84 -7.73
CA GLN A 624 -14.90 -14.75 -7.05
C GLN A 624 -16.21 -14.09 -6.58
N TYR A 625 -16.24 -12.77 -6.41
CA TYR A 625 -17.38 -12.01 -5.88
C TYR A 625 -17.63 -10.76 -6.73
N THR A 626 -18.07 -10.96 -7.97
CA THR A 626 -18.32 -9.87 -8.93
C THR A 626 -19.64 -9.15 -8.61
N GLU A 627 -19.56 -7.88 -8.20
CA GLU A 627 -20.72 -7.04 -7.91
C GLU A 627 -21.36 -6.50 -9.21
N LEU A 628 -22.54 -7.00 -9.60
CA LEU A 628 -23.22 -6.59 -10.84
C LEU A 628 -24.20 -5.41 -10.65
N GLY A 629 -24.48 -4.98 -9.41
CA GLY A 629 -25.50 -3.97 -9.12
C GLY A 629 -25.38 -2.65 -9.89
N ARG A 630 -24.15 -2.15 -10.13
CA ARG A 630 -23.93 -0.93 -10.95
C ARG A 630 -24.07 -1.17 -12.46
N LEU A 631 -23.82 -2.39 -12.92
CA LEU A 631 -24.08 -2.81 -14.30
C LEU A 631 -25.59 -2.89 -14.53
N ASN A 632 -26.32 -3.59 -13.65
CA ASN A 632 -27.78 -3.74 -13.71
C ASN A 632 -28.50 -2.38 -13.58
N GLN A 633 -27.98 -1.46 -12.76
CA GLN A 633 -28.49 -0.09 -12.67
C GLN A 633 -28.40 0.67 -14.01
N LEU A 634 -27.28 0.55 -14.73
CA LEU A 634 -27.13 1.16 -16.05
C LEU A 634 -28.08 0.54 -17.07
N VAL A 635 -28.14 -0.80 -17.12
CA VAL A 635 -29.03 -1.53 -18.05
C VAL A 635 -30.48 -1.09 -17.84
N SER A 636 -30.94 -1.01 -16.59
CA SER A 636 -32.29 -0.52 -16.26
C SER A 636 -32.53 0.91 -16.77
N CYS A 637 -31.65 1.85 -16.41
CA CYS A 637 -31.75 3.27 -16.74
C CYS A 637 -31.72 3.57 -18.27
N LEU A 638 -31.15 2.66 -19.06
CA LEU A 638 -31.14 2.72 -20.53
C LEU A 638 -32.34 1.99 -21.16
N ILE A 639 -32.67 0.77 -20.72
CA ILE A 639 -33.80 -0.01 -21.28
C ILE A 639 -35.15 0.65 -20.97
N ARG A 640 -35.31 1.30 -19.82
CA ARG A 640 -36.52 2.07 -19.44
C ARG A 640 -36.70 3.37 -20.25
N CYS A 641 -35.76 3.69 -21.15
CA CYS A 641 -35.89 4.74 -22.17
C CYS A 641 -36.18 4.20 -23.59
N CYS A 642 -36.22 2.88 -23.78
CA CYS A 642 -36.49 2.25 -25.08
C CYS A 642 -37.98 1.93 -25.27
N ASP A 643 -38.46 2.04 -26.51
CA ASP A 643 -39.77 1.47 -26.86
C ASP A 643 -39.69 -0.06 -26.89
N VAL A 644 -40.53 -0.69 -26.05
CA VAL A 644 -40.68 -2.14 -25.92
C VAL A 644 -42.09 -2.61 -26.31
N SER A 645 -42.94 -1.74 -26.86
CA SER A 645 -44.36 -2.02 -27.14
C SER A 645 -44.57 -3.23 -28.07
N SER A 646 -43.59 -3.53 -28.94
CA SER A 646 -43.54 -4.74 -29.78
C SER A 646 -43.42 -6.07 -29.02
N LYS A 647 -43.26 -6.03 -27.69
CA LYS A 647 -43.22 -7.19 -26.78
C LYS A 647 -44.43 -7.24 -25.83
N CYS A 648 -45.34 -6.27 -25.91
CA CYS A 648 -46.53 -6.19 -25.06
C CYS A 648 -47.78 -6.70 -25.79
N GLN A 649 -48.74 -7.23 -25.03
CA GLN A 649 -50.01 -7.81 -25.48
C GLN A 649 -51.04 -7.67 -24.35
N SER A 650 -52.22 -7.12 -24.62
CA SER A 650 -53.34 -7.08 -23.66
C SER A 650 -53.87 -8.48 -23.34
N SER A 651 -54.36 -8.70 -22.11
CA SER A 651 -55.14 -9.88 -21.71
C SER A 651 -56.64 -9.76 -22.03
N ILE A 652 -57.08 -8.56 -22.41
CA ILE A 652 -58.46 -8.21 -22.73
C ILE A 652 -58.53 -7.89 -24.23
N ASP A 653 -59.31 -8.70 -24.96
CA ASP A 653 -59.58 -8.48 -26.39
C ASP A 653 -60.25 -7.11 -26.62
N ASP A 654 -60.01 -6.51 -27.80
CA ASP A 654 -60.39 -5.13 -28.20
C ASP A 654 -59.85 -3.97 -27.33
N HIS A 655 -59.14 -4.22 -26.22
CA HIS A 655 -58.42 -3.18 -25.48
C HIS A 655 -56.95 -3.04 -25.92
N GLY A 656 -56.55 -1.79 -26.22
CA GLY A 656 -55.17 -1.44 -26.57
C GLY A 656 -54.20 -1.50 -25.37
N ILE A 657 -52.90 -1.66 -25.67
CA ILE A 657 -51.82 -1.74 -24.67
C ILE A 657 -51.79 -0.47 -23.81
N LEU A 658 -51.79 -0.63 -22.48
CA LEU A 658 -51.73 0.48 -21.53
C LEU A 658 -50.35 1.16 -21.52
N PRO A 659 -50.27 2.49 -21.34
CA PRO A 659 -48.99 3.20 -21.22
C PRO A 659 -48.22 2.73 -19.99
N ASN A 660 -46.91 2.48 -20.15
CA ASN A 660 -46.09 1.84 -19.12
C ASN A 660 -45.63 2.85 -18.04
N PRO A 661 -46.12 2.77 -16.78
CA PRO A 661 -45.81 3.74 -15.73
C PRO A 661 -44.37 3.59 -15.19
N TYR A 662 -43.67 2.51 -15.54
CA TYR A 662 -42.30 2.25 -15.09
C TYR A 662 -41.22 2.75 -16.06
N ALA A 663 -41.61 3.47 -17.13
CA ALA A 663 -40.69 4.18 -18.01
C ALA A 663 -39.82 5.21 -17.23
N GLU A 664 -38.73 5.69 -17.82
CA GLU A 664 -37.86 6.66 -17.15
C GLU A 664 -38.48 8.06 -17.03
N LEU A 665 -38.54 8.58 -15.80
CA LEU A 665 -39.05 9.91 -15.50
C LEU A 665 -38.29 10.99 -16.27
N GLY A 666 -39.02 11.83 -17.01
CA GLY A 666 -38.46 12.87 -17.88
C GLY A 666 -38.31 12.47 -19.36
N CYS A 667 -38.70 11.26 -19.75
CA CYS A 667 -38.91 10.90 -21.16
C CYS A 667 -40.41 11.01 -21.49
N ASN A 668 -40.83 12.09 -22.17
CA ASN A 668 -42.22 12.23 -22.63
C ASN A 668 -42.54 11.27 -23.80
N GLU A 669 -41.52 10.84 -24.53
CA GLU A 669 -41.55 9.81 -25.58
C GLU A 669 -40.31 8.92 -25.41
N TYR A 670 -40.35 7.67 -25.91
CA TYR A 670 -39.19 6.77 -25.90
C TYR A 670 -38.09 7.27 -26.83
N ILE A 671 -36.81 7.10 -26.44
CA ILE A 671 -35.66 7.60 -27.19
C ILE A 671 -35.48 6.86 -28.53
N MET A 672 -35.66 5.55 -28.53
CA MET A 672 -35.62 4.67 -29.72
C MET A 672 -36.17 3.28 -29.38
N PRO A 673 -36.57 2.45 -30.37
CA PRO A 673 -36.91 1.05 -30.13
C PRO A 673 -35.76 0.27 -29.47
N ILE A 674 -36.09 -0.72 -28.64
CA ILE A 674 -35.11 -1.64 -28.07
C ILE A 674 -34.34 -2.37 -29.18
N SER A 675 -32.99 -2.46 -29.06
CA SER A 675 -32.19 -3.12 -30.09
C SER A 675 -32.48 -4.64 -30.11
N PRO A 676 -32.48 -5.32 -31.28
CA PRO A 676 -32.82 -6.74 -31.36
C PRO A 676 -31.95 -7.63 -30.46
N GLN A 677 -30.66 -7.31 -30.33
CA GLN A 677 -29.73 -8.02 -29.44
C GLN A 677 -30.09 -7.84 -27.96
N ALA A 678 -30.42 -6.61 -27.55
CA ALA A 678 -30.86 -6.36 -26.17
C ALA A 678 -32.19 -7.04 -25.86
N ALA A 679 -33.13 -7.03 -26.83
CA ALA A 679 -34.40 -7.72 -26.70
C ALA A 679 -34.25 -9.26 -26.62
N GLU A 680 -33.32 -9.85 -27.36
CA GLU A 680 -33.04 -11.30 -27.32
C GLU A 680 -32.54 -11.72 -25.93
N ILE A 681 -31.49 -11.05 -25.43
CA ILE A 681 -30.90 -11.38 -24.12
C ILE A 681 -31.90 -11.13 -22.98
N LEU A 682 -32.67 -10.04 -23.06
CA LEU A 682 -33.59 -9.66 -21.99
C LEU A 682 -34.84 -10.54 -21.94
N TYR A 683 -35.47 -10.84 -23.09
CA TYR A 683 -36.75 -11.56 -23.11
C TYR A 683 -36.61 -13.07 -23.34
N ASN A 684 -35.54 -13.54 -24.00
CA ASN A 684 -35.41 -14.95 -24.41
C ASN A 684 -34.30 -15.74 -23.67
N HIS A 685 -33.44 -15.10 -22.86
CA HIS A 685 -32.44 -15.79 -22.01
C HIS A 685 -32.82 -15.73 -20.51
N PRO A 686 -33.52 -16.74 -19.94
CA PRO A 686 -33.85 -16.80 -18.51
C PRO A 686 -32.64 -16.67 -17.59
N SER A 687 -31.46 -17.11 -18.03
CA SER A 687 -30.21 -16.99 -17.26
C SER A 687 -29.84 -15.55 -16.87
N TYR A 688 -30.18 -14.56 -17.71
CA TYR A 688 -29.91 -13.16 -17.36
C TYR A 688 -30.90 -12.66 -16.29
N ILE A 689 -32.20 -12.97 -16.46
CA ILE A 689 -33.24 -12.65 -15.49
C ILE A 689 -32.96 -13.31 -14.13
N LYS A 690 -32.48 -14.55 -14.13
CA LYS A 690 -31.98 -15.23 -12.93
C LYS A 690 -30.83 -14.44 -12.27
N LYS A 691 -29.79 -14.06 -13.01
CA LYS A 691 -28.68 -13.25 -12.46
C LYS A 691 -29.15 -11.89 -11.91
N VAL A 692 -30.16 -11.24 -12.53
CA VAL A 692 -30.77 -10.01 -12.01
C VAL A 692 -31.56 -10.22 -10.70
N ILE A 693 -32.19 -11.39 -10.52
CA ILE A 693 -32.91 -11.77 -9.28
C ILE A 693 -31.95 -12.22 -8.17
N GLU A 694 -30.80 -12.83 -8.52
CA GLU A 694 -29.79 -13.34 -7.57
C GLU A 694 -28.80 -12.27 -7.07
N ASP A 695 -28.69 -11.10 -7.72
CA ASP A 695 -27.78 -10.02 -7.31
C ASP A 695 -28.37 -9.22 -6.11
N ASN A 696 -28.28 -9.84 -4.92
CA ASN A 696 -28.99 -9.61 -3.64
C ASN A 696 -29.15 -8.16 -3.08
N ASN A 697 -28.67 -7.11 -3.75
CA ASN A 697 -28.61 -5.75 -3.21
C ASN A 697 -29.90 -4.90 -3.32
N LEU A 698 -31.02 -5.47 -3.81
CA LEU A 698 -32.32 -4.79 -3.91
C LEU A 698 -32.25 -3.37 -4.49
N SER A 699 -31.54 -3.18 -5.62
CA SER A 699 -31.55 -1.87 -6.26
C SER A 699 -32.96 -1.59 -6.81
N ASP A 700 -33.49 -0.43 -6.43
CA ASP A 700 -34.79 0.10 -6.90
C ASP A 700 -34.88 0.07 -8.44
N GLU A 701 -33.76 0.32 -9.12
CA GLU A 701 -33.65 0.20 -10.58
C GLU A 701 -33.76 -1.23 -11.12
N ALA A 702 -33.30 -2.26 -10.41
CA ALA A 702 -33.51 -3.65 -10.85
C ALA A 702 -34.99 -4.05 -10.70
N VAL A 703 -35.66 -3.60 -9.64
CA VAL A 703 -37.11 -3.81 -9.46
C VAL A 703 -37.89 -3.11 -10.57
N LYS A 704 -37.58 -1.83 -10.87
CA LYS A 704 -38.19 -1.08 -11.97
C LYS A 704 -37.97 -1.71 -13.34
N LEU A 705 -36.79 -2.30 -13.61
CA LEU A 705 -36.54 -3.02 -14.87
C LEU A 705 -37.47 -4.22 -15.00
N LEU A 706 -37.60 -5.03 -13.94
CA LEU A 706 -38.49 -6.19 -13.95
C LEU A 706 -39.97 -5.76 -14.08
N GLN A 707 -40.39 -4.69 -13.41
CA GLN A 707 -41.74 -4.13 -13.55
C GLN A 707 -42.01 -3.59 -14.96
N PHE A 708 -41.10 -2.79 -15.51
CA PHE A 708 -41.17 -2.23 -16.87
C PHE A 708 -41.31 -3.32 -17.94
N CYS A 709 -40.55 -4.42 -17.82
CA CYS A 709 -40.61 -5.53 -18.76
C CYS A 709 -41.73 -6.55 -18.49
N CYS A 710 -42.33 -6.58 -17.29
CA CYS A 710 -43.54 -7.37 -17.00
C CYS A 710 -44.82 -6.68 -17.49
N TRP A 711 -44.82 -5.36 -17.61
CA TRP A 711 -45.99 -4.55 -17.99
C TRP A 711 -46.58 -5.00 -19.33
N GLU A 712 -47.84 -5.42 -19.30
CA GLU A 712 -48.57 -5.95 -20.45
C GLU A 712 -47.81 -7.09 -21.17
N ASN A 713 -46.96 -7.86 -20.47
CA ASN A 713 -46.15 -8.93 -21.07
C ASN A 713 -46.36 -10.27 -20.37
N PRO A 714 -47.20 -11.18 -20.92
CA PRO A 714 -47.51 -12.46 -20.30
C PRO A 714 -46.36 -13.48 -20.31
N HIS A 715 -45.44 -13.37 -21.28
CA HIS A 715 -44.30 -14.28 -21.40
C HIS A 715 -43.21 -13.92 -20.40
N PHE A 716 -42.76 -12.66 -20.37
CA PHE A 716 -41.77 -12.18 -19.42
C PHE A 716 -42.28 -12.31 -17.97
N SER A 717 -43.56 -11.98 -17.73
CA SER A 717 -44.21 -12.21 -16.43
C SER A 717 -44.18 -13.68 -15.99
N ARG A 718 -44.29 -14.66 -16.92
CA ARG A 718 -44.15 -16.08 -16.59
C ARG A 718 -42.72 -16.40 -16.15
N THR A 719 -41.72 -15.99 -16.92
CA THR A 719 -40.30 -16.28 -16.66
C THR A 719 -39.83 -15.65 -15.34
N VAL A 720 -40.18 -14.39 -15.08
CA VAL A 720 -39.88 -13.70 -13.82
C VAL A 720 -40.53 -14.39 -12.62
N LEU A 721 -41.82 -14.73 -12.71
CA LEU A 721 -42.49 -15.47 -11.63
C LEU A 721 -41.89 -16.86 -11.42
N ALA A 722 -41.49 -17.56 -12.48
CA ALA A 722 -40.92 -18.90 -12.37
C ALA A 722 -39.57 -18.91 -11.63
N GLU A 723 -38.70 -17.94 -11.91
CA GLU A 723 -37.40 -17.84 -11.21
C GLU A 723 -37.55 -17.28 -9.79
N ILE A 724 -38.44 -16.31 -9.55
CA ILE A 724 -38.71 -15.83 -8.18
C ILE A 724 -39.31 -16.95 -7.30
N LEU A 725 -40.26 -17.73 -7.81
CA LEU A 725 -40.82 -18.89 -7.10
C LEU A 725 -39.75 -19.96 -6.82
N TRP A 726 -38.82 -20.19 -7.75
CA TRP A 726 -37.68 -21.09 -7.53
C TRP A 726 -36.79 -20.64 -6.37
N GLN A 727 -36.39 -19.37 -6.33
CA GLN A 727 -35.59 -18.84 -5.23
C GLN A 727 -36.36 -18.91 -3.90
N ILE A 728 -37.66 -18.56 -3.90
CA ILE A 728 -38.50 -18.67 -2.70
C ILE A 728 -38.63 -20.12 -2.21
N ALA A 729 -38.67 -21.09 -3.13
CA ALA A 729 -38.72 -22.52 -2.81
C ALA A 729 -37.39 -23.08 -2.26
N TYR A 730 -36.23 -22.62 -2.74
CA TYR A 730 -34.94 -23.29 -2.50
C TYR A 730 -33.84 -22.46 -1.81
N ALA A 731 -33.79 -21.13 -1.96
CA ALA A 731 -32.74 -20.28 -1.35
C ALA A 731 -32.73 -20.36 0.20
N TYR A 732 -31.64 -19.94 0.85
CA TYR A 732 -31.53 -20.00 2.32
C TYR A 732 -32.55 -19.06 2.99
N CYS A 733 -33.05 -19.45 4.17
CA CYS A 733 -34.15 -18.73 4.84
C CYS A 733 -33.85 -17.26 5.21
N GLN A 734 -32.57 -16.87 5.21
CA GLN A 734 -32.10 -15.49 5.44
C GLN A 734 -32.07 -14.63 4.16
N GLU A 735 -32.02 -15.25 2.98
CA GLU A 735 -31.97 -14.59 1.65
C GLU A 735 -33.34 -14.48 0.98
N LEU A 736 -34.37 -15.11 1.56
CA LEU A 736 -35.74 -15.10 1.02
C LEU A 736 -36.38 -13.71 0.97
N ARG A 737 -36.02 -12.81 1.88
CA ARG A 737 -36.66 -11.51 2.02
C ARG A 737 -36.56 -10.67 0.74
N PRO A 738 -35.38 -10.46 0.11
CA PRO A 738 -35.27 -9.86 -1.22
C PRO A 738 -36.22 -10.45 -2.27
N HIS A 739 -36.24 -11.77 -2.45
CA HIS A 739 -37.07 -12.41 -3.48
C HIS A 739 -38.58 -12.24 -3.20
N ILE A 740 -38.99 -12.23 -1.92
CA ILE A 740 -40.37 -11.94 -1.48
C ILE A 740 -40.73 -10.47 -1.73
N GLU A 741 -39.82 -9.53 -1.46
CA GLU A 741 -40.05 -8.11 -1.74
C GLU A 741 -40.16 -7.86 -3.25
N ILE A 742 -39.32 -8.47 -4.09
CA ILE A 742 -39.47 -8.42 -5.56
C ILE A 742 -40.81 -9.05 -6.00
N LEU A 743 -41.20 -10.21 -5.46
CA LEU A 743 -42.47 -10.86 -5.82
C LEU A 743 -43.67 -9.93 -5.58
N LEU A 744 -43.72 -9.25 -4.43
CA LEU A 744 -44.78 -8.30 -4.11
C LEU A 744 -44.84 -7.13 -5.11
N HIS A 745 -43.69 -6.61 -5.54
CA HIS A 745 -43.63 -5.54 -6.56
C HIS A 745 -44.11 -5.99 -7.95
N ILE A 746 -43.97 -7.27 -8.30
CA ILE A 746 -44.45 -7.86 -9.57
C ILE A 746 -45.95 -8.23 -9.51
N LEU A 747 -46.44 -8.68 -8.35
CA LEU A 747 -47.86 -9.04 -8.17
C LEU A 747 -48.79 -7.83 -8.01
N ILE A 748 -48.27 -6.68 -7.57
CA ILE A 748 -49.05 -5.45 -7.40
C ILE A 748 -49.15 -4.64 -8.71
N ILE A 749 -48.37 -4.94 -9.76
CA ILE A 749 -48.47 -4.27 -11.08
C ILE A 749 -49.93 -4.25 -11.57
N GLU A 750 -50.47 -3.05 -11.81
CA GLU A 750 -51.88 -2.79 -12.18
C GLU A 750 -52.08 -2.73 -13.71
N ASP A 751 -51.75 -3.83 -14.39
CA ASP A 751 -51.99 -4.03 -15.83
C ASP A 751 -53.06 -5.11 -16.08
N SER A 752 -53.41 -5.36 -17.35
CA SER A 752 -54.42 -6.36 -17.71
C SER A 752 -54.10 -7.80 -17.25
N TRP A 753 -52.83 -8.13 -16.96
CA TRP A 753 -52.36 -9.45 -16.54
C TRP A 753 -52.21 -9.62 -15.02
N GLN A 754 -52.58 -8.62 -14.21
CA GLN A 754 -52.43 -8.70 -12.73
C GLN A 754 -53.05 -9.97 -12.14
N THR A 755 -54.29 -10.28 -12.50
CA THR A 755 -55.00 -11.49 -12.04
C THR A 755 -54.29 -12.78 -12.47
N HIS A 756 -53.77 -12.83 -13.70
CA HIS A 756 -53.01 -13.97 -14.20
C HIS A 756 -51.66 -14.16 -13.48
N ARG A 757 -50.96 -13.07 -13.13
CA ARG A 757 -49.74 -13.11 -12.33
C ARG A 757 -50.01 -13.64 -10.91
N ILE A 758 -51.04 -13.12 -10.24
CA ILE A 758 -51.44 -13.55 -8.89
C ILE A 758 -51.85 -15.03 -8.90
N HIS A 759 -52.67 -15.48 -9.85
CA HIS A 759 -53.08 -16.89 -9.94
C HIS A 759 -51.87 -17.84 -10.05
N LYS A 760 -50.90 -17.49 -10.92
CA LYS A 760 -49.65 -18.26 -11.11
C LYS A 760 -48.76 -18.24 -9.86
N ALA A 761 -48.70 -17.14 -9.10
CA ALA A 761 -47.96 -17.12 -7.84
C ALA A 761 -48.64 -17.94 -6.73
N LEU A 762 -49.97 -17.98 -6.67
CA LEU A 762 -50.72 -18.73 -5.67
C LEU A 762 -50.68 -20.25 -5.91
N LYS A 763 -51.09 -20.72 -7.11
CA LYS A 763 -51.16 -22.15 -7.45
C LYS A 763 -49.88 -22.71 -8.10
N GLY A 764 -49.03 -21.86 -8.67
CA GLY A 764 -47.80 -22.26 -9.38
C GLY A 764 -47.86 -22.00 -10.88
N VAL A 765 -46.72 -22.14 -11.54
CA VAL A 765 -46.63 -22.10 -13.00
C VAL A 765 -46.70 -23.55 -13.51
N PRO A 766 -47.75 -23.94 -14.27
CA PRO A 766 -47.95 -25.33 -14.68
C PRO A 766 -46.71 -25.95 -15.32
N GLU A 767 -46.39 -27.17 -14.90
CA GLU A 767 -45.25 -27.99 -15.36
C GLU A 767 -43.84 -27.40 -15.08
N GLU A 768 -43.74 -26.18 -14.55
CA GLU A 768 -42.47 -25.49 -14.30
C GLU A 768 -42.13 -25.30 -12.82
N ARG A 769 -43.07 -24.82 -11.98
CA ARG A 769 -42.81 -24.36 -10.61
C ARG A 769 -44.01 -24.47 -9.68
N ASP A 770 -43.78 -24.87 -8.44
CA ASP A 770 -44.77 -24.84 -7.36
C ASP A 770 -45.20 -23.41 -7.01
N GLY A 771 -46.46 -23.24 -6.61
CA GLY A 771 -46.95 -21.96 -6.06
C GLY A 771 -46.53 -21.71 -4.62
N LEU A 772 -46.83 -20.50 -4.12
CA LEU A 772 -46.62 -20.15 -2.71
C LEU A 772 -47.39 -21.09 -1.76
N LEU A 773 -48.63 -21.47 -2.11
CA LEU A 773 -49.46 -22.33 -1.26
C LEU A 773 -48.87 -23.74 -1.09
N GLU A 774 -48.34 -24.33 -2.17
CA GLU A 774 -47.69 -25.65 -2.11
C GLU A 774 -46.28 -25.55 -1.50
N THR A 775 -45.57 -24.45 -1.73
CA THR A 775 -44.29 -24.18 -1.05
C THR A 775 -44.46 -24.08 0.47
N ILE A 776 -45.54 -23.46 0.96
CA ILE A 776 -45.91 -23.49 2.39
C ILE A 776 -46.21 -24.93 2.84
N ASN A 777 -47.03 -25.65 2.08
CA ASN A 777 -47.43 -27.03 2.40
C ASN A 777 -46.23 -27.98 2.54
N ARG A 778 -45.23 -27.86 1.66
CA ARG A 778 -43.95 -28.58 1.72
C ARG A 778 -43.04 -28.09 2.86
N ALA A 779 -42.94 -26.77 3.07
CA ALA A 779 -41.98 -26.20 4.02
C ALA A 779 -42.37 -26.38 5.49
N LYS A 780 -43.66 -26.46 5.83
CA LYS A 780 -44.18 -26.46 7.22
C LYS A 780 -43.58 -27.51 8.17
N GLY A 781 -43.09 -28.64 7.64
CA GLY A 781 -42.52 -29.74 8.44
C GLY A 781 -41.04 -29.56 8.82
N HIS A 782 -40.23 -28.97 7.93
CA HIS A 782 -38.75 -28.93 8.08
C HIS A 782 -38.12 -27.54 7.89
N TYR A 783 -38.83 -26.60 7.26
CA TYR A 783 -38.37 -25.26 6.93
C TYR A 783 -39.41 -24.22 7.35
N GLN A 784 -39.82 -24.26 8.63
CA GLN A 784 -40.91 -23.46 9.17
C GLN A 784 -40.74 -21.96 8.94
N LYS A 785 -39.51 -21.42 8.98
CA LYS A 785 -39.26 -20.00 8.64
C LYS A 785 -39.58 -19.66 7.18
N ARG A 786 -39.32 -20.56 6.22
CA ARG A 786 -39.72 -20.40 4.81
C ARG A 786 -41.24 -20.35 4.68
N ALA A 787 -41.95 -21.29 5.35
CA ALA A 787 -43.41 -21.30 5.39
C ALA A 787 -44.00 -20.01 6.00
N TYR A 788 -43.46 -19.56 7.14
CA TYR A 788 -43.85 -18.30 7.78
C TYR A 788 -43.65 -17.09 6.87
N GLN A 789 -42.48 -16.96 6.23
CA GLN A 789 -42.21 -15.82 5.33
C GLN A 789 -43.12 -15.84 4.09
N CYS A 790 -43.45 -17.02 3.55
CA CYS A 790 -44.44 -17.15 2.47
C CYS A 790 -45.85 -16.75 2.94
N ILE A 791 -46.28 -17.13 4.15
CA ILE A 791 -47.54 -16.66 4.73
C ILE A 791 -47.51 -15.13 4.94
N LYS A 792 -46.40 -14.56 5.42
CA LYS A 792 -46.23 -13.11 5.59
C LYS A 792 -46.32 -12.34 4.26
N CYS A 793 -45.78 -12.92 3.18
CA CYS A 793 -45.95 -12.43 1.81
C CYS A 793 -47.44 -12.40 1.43
N LEU A 794 -48.15 -13.51 1.61
CA LEU A 794 -49.59 -13.61 1.30
C LEU A 794 -50.46 -12.65 2.12
N VAL A 795 -50.23 -12.53 3.43
CA VAL A 795 -50.90 -11.53 4.29
C VAL A 795 -50.71 -10.10 3.75
N THR A 796 -49.50 -9.80 3.27
CA THR A 796 -49.14 -8.49 2.72
C THR A 796 -49.80 -8.25 1.36
N LEU A 797 -49.83 -9.27 0.49
CA LEU A 797 -50.50 -9.23 -0.81
C LEU A 797 -52.00 -9.03 -0.66
N PHE A 798 -52.68 -9.87 0.14
CA PHE A 798 -54.12 -9.77 0.38
C PHE A 798 -54.54 -8.49 1.12
N SER A 799 -53.64 -7.88 1.91
CA SER A 799 -53.89 -6.57 2.55
C SER A 799 -53.63 -5.36 1.63
N LYS A 800 -53.00 -5.54 0.46
CA LYS A 800 -52.65 -4.45 -0.47
C LYS A 800 -53.34 -4.54 -1.84
N CYS A 801 -53.71 -5.74 -2.28
CA CYS A 801 -54.26 -5.99 -3.62
C CYS A 801 -55.67 -6.60 -3.51
N PRO A 802 -56.74 -5.81 -3.74
CA PRO A 802 -58.11 -6.29 -3.69
C PRO A 802 -58.39 -7.45 -4.69
N ALA A 803 -57.72 -7.45 -5.85
CA ALA A 803 -57.83 -8.54 -6.82
C ALA A 803 -57.31 -9.88 -6.27
N ALA A 804 -56.24 -9.87 -5.46
CA ALA A 804 -55.72 -11.06 -4.80
C ALA A 804 -56.68 -11.58 -3.71
N LEU A 805 -57.27 -10.67 -2.92
CA LEU A 805 -58.26 -11.03 -1.90
C LEU A 805 -59.52 -11.62 -2.55
N LYS A 806 -60.09 -10.96 -3.57
CA LYS A 806 -61.25 -11.46 -4.33
C LYS A 806 -60.99 -12.86 -4.91
N MET A 807 -59.80 -13.10 -5.45
CA MET A 807 -59.39 -14.39 -5.99
C MET A 807 -59.33 -15.49 -4.91
N LEU A 808 -58.80 -15.18 -3.73
CA LEU A 808 -58.76 -16.09 -2.57
C LEU A 808 -60.18 -16.54 -2.16
N HIS A 809 -61.13 -15.61 -2.07
CA HIS A 809 -62.51 -15.95 -1.71
C HIS A 809 -63.27 -16.69 -2.83
N THR A 810 -62.96 -16.39 -4.10
CA THR A 810 -63.63 -17.00 -5.28
C THR A 810 -63.19 -18.45 -5.53
N HIS A 811 -61.92 -18.79 -5.32
CA HIS A 811 -61.41 -20.14 -5.57
C HIS A 811 -61.37 -20.99 -4.29
N ALA A 812 -62.35 -21.89 -4.13
CA ALA A 812 -62.49 -22.78 -2.98
C ALA A 812 -61.20 -23.57 -2.62
N ASP A 813 -60.45 -24.05 -3.61
CA ASP A 813 -59.16 -24.73 -3.39
C ASP A 813 -58.15 -23.83 -2.66
N MET A 814 -58.00 -22.59 -3.14
CA MET A 814 -57.06 -21.61 -2.60
C MET A 814 -57.49 -21.20 -1.20
N LYS A 815 -58.79 -20.95 -0.98
CA LYS A 815 -59.36 -20.69 0.35
C LYS A 815 -59.04 -21.83 1.32
N ARG A 816 -59.19 -23.10 0.88
CA ARG A 816 -58.91 -24.29 1.70
C ARG A 816 -57.42 -24.48 2.02
N GLN A 817 -56.53 -24.27 1.05
CA GLN A 817 -55.08 -24.30 1.26
C GLN A 817 -54.61 -23.17 2.17
N TRP A 818 -55.16 -21.96 2.02
CA TRP A 818 -54.89 -20.81 2.89
C TRP A 818 -55.32 -21.05 4.33
N VAL A 819 -56.56 -21.52 4.55
CA VAL A 819 -57.04 -21.88 5.90
C VAL A 819 -56.13 -22.92 6.56
N ALA A 820 -55.70 -23.95 5.81
CA ALA A 820 -54.76 -24.94 6.33
C ALA A 820 -53.37 -24.35 6.68
N ALA A 821 -52.91 -23.33 5.96
CA ALA A 821 -51.65 -22.62 6.25
C ALA A 821 -51.75 -21.71 7.48
N VAL A 822 -52.87 -20.99 7.65
CA VAL A 822 -53.08 -20.11 8.81
C VAL A 822 -53.31 -20.93 10.08
N ASN A 823 -54.09 -22.01 10.01
CA ASN A 823 -54.28 -22.92 11.14
C ASN A 823 -52.95 -23.55 11.58
N TRP A 824 -52.10 -23.99 10.65
CA TRP A 824 -50.75 -24.47 10.97
C TRP A 824 -49.90 -23.40 11.67
N LEU A 825 -49.93 -22.15 11.19
CA LEU A 825 -49.18 -21.05 11.80
C LEU A 825 -49.66 -20.78 13.24
N GLN A 826 -50.97 -20.86 13.49
CA GLN A 826 -51.54 -20.75 14.83
C GLN A 826 -51.12 -21.92 15.73
N GLU A 827 -51.33 -23.16 15.29
CA GLU A 827 -50.97 -24.38 16.04
C GLU A 827 -49.49 -24.38 16.45
N GLU A 828 -48.58 -24.09 15.51
CA GLU A 828 -47.13 -24.12 15.78
C GLU A 828 -46.68 -22.94 16.65
N LEU A 829 -47.33 -21.77 16.57
CA LEU A 829 -47.06 -20.65 17.48
C LEU A 829 -47.63 -20.90 18.89
N GLU A 830 -48.75 -21.60 19.06
CA GLU A 830 -49.37 -21.88 20.37
C GLU A 830 -48.71 -23.09 21.10
N LYS A 831 -48.13 -24.01 20.33
CA LYS A 831 -47.40 -25.22 20.77
C LYS A 831 -46.45 -24.99 21.96
N LYS A 832 -46.72 -25.65 23.09
CA LYS A 832 -45.83 -25.64 24.27
C LYS A 832 -44.75 -26.71 24.12
N ASN A 833 -43.52 -26.31 23.86
CA ASN A 833 -42.37 -27.23 23.87
C ASN A 833 -42.12 -27.80 25.28
N PRO A 834 -41.83 -29.11 25.43
CA PRO A 834 -41.52 -29.72 26.72
C PRO A 834 -40.19 -29.22 27.28
N SER A 835 -40.14 -29.03 28.60
CA SER A 835 -39.13 -28.22 29.30
C SER A 835 -37.77 -28.91 29.51
N ASN A 836 -37.08 -29.32 28.43
CA ASN A 836 -35.81 -30.03 28.55
C ASN A 836 -34.69 -29.59 27.56
N CYS A 837 -34.74 -28.34 27.08
CA CYS A 837 -33.62 -27.67 26.41
C CYS A 837 -33.20 -26.44 27.22
N GLN A 838 -31.89 -26.25 27.44
CA GLN A 838 -31.34 -25.24 28.37
C GLN A 838 -31.39 -23.77 27.88
N TYR A 839 -32.21 -23.45 26.87
CA TYR A 839 -32.38 -22.09 26.35
C TYR A 839 -33.85 -21.67 26.37
N ASN A 840 -34.16 -20.58 27.08
CA ASN A 840 -35.52 -20.08 27.30
C ASN A 840 -36.12 -19.43 26.04
N TYR A 841 -36.70 -20.25 25.17
CA TYR A 841 -37.51 -19.81 24.01
C TYR A 841 -39.03 -19.76 24.28
N SER A 842 -39.45 -19.97 25.53
CA SER A 842 -40.86 -20.17 25.90
C SER A 842 -41.69 -18.89 26.05
N THR A 843 -41.06 -17.71 26.04
CA THR A 843 -41.65 -16.43 26.47
C THR A 843 -41.61 -15.40 25.34
N TRP A 844 -42.66 -14.58 25.19
CA TRP A 844 -42.72 -13.50 24.18
C TRP A 844 -41.75 -12.31 24.42
N SER A 845 -40.96 -12.38 25.50
CA SER A 845 -39.91 -11.45 25.91
C SER A 845 -38.78 -12.26 26.58
N PRO A 846 -37.48 -12.00 26.36
CA PRO A 846 -36.88 -10.93 25.55
C PRO A 846 -37.17 -11.07 24.04
N PRO A 847 -36.89 -10.05 23.20
CA PRO A 847 -37.12 -10.16 21.77
C PRO A 847 -36.21 -11.23 21.14
N ALA A 848 -36.81 -12.33 20.68
CA ALA A 848 -36.16 -13.25 19.77
C ALA A 848 -35.72 -12.54 18.49
N GLN A 849 -34.68 -13.05 17.82
CA GLN A 849 -34.22 -12.49 16.56
C GLN A 849 -35.30 -12.65 15.48
N SER A 850 -35.35 -11.77 14.47
CA SER A 850 -36.40 -11.83 13.46
C SER A 850 -36.33 -13.12 12.65
N ASN A 851 -37.47 -13.79 12.44
CA ASN A 851 -37.59 -14.97 11.58
C ASN A 851 -37.26 -14.71 10.09
N GLU A 852 -36.99 -13.44 9.73
CA GLU A 852 -36.51 -13.00 8.41
C GLU A 852 -34.99 -12.82 8.35
N SER A 853 -34.28 -12.88 9.49
CA SER A 853 -32.83 -12.61 9.57
C SER A 853 -32.05 -13.51 10.54
N SER A 854 -32.69 -14.47 11.21
CA SER A 854 -32.03 -15.37 12.17
C SER A 854 -31.73 -16.76 11.58
N SER A 855 -30.49 -17.21 11.75
CA SER A 855 -29.96 -18.45 11.20
C SER A 855 -30.55 -19.70 11.88
N GLY A 856 -31.64 -20.22 11.32
CA GLY A 856 -32.29 -21.45 11.77
C GLY A 856 -33.51 -21.82 10.93
N TYR A 857 -34.01 -23.04 11.06
CA TYR A 857 -35.12 -23.55 10.23
C TYR A 857 -36.50 -23.52 10.91
N PHE A 858 -36.54 -23.63 12.24
CA PHE A 858 -37.77 -23.65 13.06
C PHE A 858 -38.30 -22.25 13.36
N LEU A 859 -39.61 -22.11 13.55
CA LEU A 859 -40.28 -20.82 13.76
C LEU A 859 -40.10 -20.33 15.20
N GLU A 860 -39.55 -19.13 15.38
CA GLU A 860 -39.36 -18.50 16.69
C GLU A 860 -40.55 -17.59 17.06
N ARG A 861 -41.04 -17.69 18.30
CA ARG A 861 -42.11 -16.81 18.82
C ARG A 861 -41.62 -15.36 18.84
N SER A 862 -42.22 -14.51 18.01
CA SER A 862 -41.85 -13.11 17.85
C SER A 862 -43.08 -12.22 17.64
N ASN A 863 -43.01 -10.96 18.07
CA ASN A 863 -44.12 -10.00 17.90
C ASN A 863 -44.46 -9.74 16.42
N SER A 864 -43.53 -9.96 15.48
CA SER A 864 -43.86 -9.96 14.04
C SER A 864 -44.73 -11.15 13.66
N ALA A 865 -44.36 -12.37 14.07
CA ALA A 865 -45.13 -13.58 13.80
C ALA A 865 -46.55 -13.51 14.38
N ARG A 866 -46.70 -12.99 15.61
CA ARG A 866 -48.03 -12.76 16.22
C ARG A 866 -48.89 -11.80 15.39
N LYS A 867 -48.36 -10.63 15.00
CA LYS A 867 -49.09 -9.67 14.15
C LYS A 867 -49.44 -10.23 12.77
N THR A 868 -48.56 -11.04 12.18
CA THR A 868 -48.84 -11.74 10.92
C THR A 868 -49.98 -12.76 11.08
N MET A 869 -49.99 -13.53 12.17
CA MET A 869 -51.06 -14.48 12.49
C MET A 869 -52.41 -13.78 12.75
N GLU A 870 -52.41 -12.71 13.55
CA GLU A 870 -53.60 -11.89 13.83
C GLU A 870 -54.21 -11.34 12.54
N ARG A 871 -53.39 -10.73 11.66
CA ARG A 871 -53.87 -10.23 10.36
C ARG A 871 -54.26 -11.34 9.39
N ALA A 872 -53.64 -12.53 9.46
CA ALA A 872 -54.05 -13.67 8.66
C ALA A 872 -55.44 -14.20 9.05
N LEU A 873 -55.76 -14.20 10.35
CA LEU A 873 -57.08 -14.57 10.88
C LEU A 873 -58.17 -13.59 10.42
N GLU A 874 -57.91 -12.27 10.49
CA GLU A 874 -58.81 -11.23 9.94
C GLU A 874 -59.15 -11.49 8.47
N LEU A 875 -58.13 -11.81 7.65
CA LEU A 875 -58.28 -12.07 6.22
C LEU A 875 -59.01 -13.40 5.89
N MET A 876 -59.29 -14.27 6.87
CA MET A 876 -60.15 -15.44 6.67
C MET A 876 -61.63 -15.15 6.91
N LEU A 877 -61.94 -14.19 7.79
CA LEU A 877 -63.30 -13.85 8.23
C LEU A 877 -63.98 -12.77 7.38
N GLY A 878 -63.24 -12.12 6.47
CA GLY A 878 -63.64 -10.88 5.80
C GLY A 878 -64.82 -10.92 4.82
N SER A 879 -65.47 -12.06 4.57
CA SER A 879 -66.55 -12.19 3.56
C SER A 879 -67.95 -12.46 4.12
N GLU A 880 -68.19 -12.25 5.41
CA GLU A 880 -69.54 -12.29 6.03
C GLU A 880 -70.00 -10.89 6.50
N ARG A 881 -69.31 -9.84 6.08
CA ARG A 881 -69.57 -8.44 6.51
C ARG A 881 -69.82 -7.44 5.39
N GLU A 882 -69.85 -7.85 4.13
CA GLU A 882 -70.16 -6.95 3.01
C GLU A 882 -71.59 -7.14 2.48
N ASP A 883 -72.17 -8.34 2.60
CA ASP A 883 -73.55 -8.61 2.15
C ASP A 883 -74.62 -7.94 3.05
N ASP A 884 -74.43 -7.92 4.38
CA ASP A 884 -75.36 -7.28 5.34
C ASP A 884 -75.49 -5.75 5.14
N TYR A 885 -74.47 -5.08 4.56
CA TYR A 885 -74.53 -3.63 4.28
C TYR A 885 -75.23 -3.27 2.97
N LEU A 886 -75.66 -4.27 2.19
CA LEU A 886 -76.42 -4.05 0.95
C LEU A 886 -77.93 -4.19 1.12
N SER A 887 -78.42 -4.84 2.19
CA SER A 887 -79.85 -4.94 2.49
C SER A 887 -80.47 -3.72 3.18
N GLU A 888 -79.67 -2.82 3.78
CA GLU A 888 -80.17 -1.61 4.45
C GLU A 888 -80.13 -0.35 3.55
N ARG A 889 -80.16 -0.50 2.21
CA ARG A 889 -80.01 0.62 1.26
C ARG A 889 -80.98 0.69 0.08
N GLU A 890 -81.97 -0.19 -0.02
CA GLU A 890 -83.01 -0.08 -1.07
C GLU A 890 -84.23 0.75 -0.64
N ASP A 891 -84.43 1.01 0.67
CA ASP A 891 -85.63 1.64 1.24
C ASP A 891 -85.50 3.17 1.53
N GLU A 892 -84.68 3.93 0.78
CA GLU A 892 -84.70 5.42 0.91
C GLU A 892 -84.23 6.20 -0.34
N TYR A 893 -84.97 6.13 -1.47
CA TYR A 893 -84.73 7.04 -2.62
C TYR A 893 -85.96 7.48 -3.45
N PHE A 894 -87.04 7.87 -2.77
CA PHE A 894 -88.09 8.76 -3.30
C PHE A 894 -88.51 9.70 -2.14
N SER A 895 -88.76 11.00 -2.31
CA SER A 895 -88.69 11.87 -3.49
C SER A 895 -88.75 13.33 -3.01
N GLU A 896 -88.05 14.29 -3.64
CA GLU A 896 -88.41 15.70 -3.46
C GLU A 896 -88.06 16.59 -4.67
N LYS A 897 -88.85 17.66 -4.86
CA LYS A 897 -88.80 18.55 -6.03
C LYS A 897 -89.32 19.96 -5.66
N GLU A 898 -88.46 20.97 -5.79
CA GLU A 898 -88.75 22.38 -6.19
C GLU A 898 -89.74 23.23 -5.32
N PRO A 899 -89.81 24.57 -5.48
CA PRO A 899 -89.01 25.50 -6.29
C PRO A 899 -88.40 26.73 -5.53
N GLN A 900 -87.91 27.70 -6.32
CA GLN A 900 -87.32 29.04 -6.06
C GLN A 900 -88.21 30.02 -5.23
N GLU A 901 -87.87 31.29 -4.90
CA GLU A 901 -87.08 32.41 -5.49
C GLU A 901 -86.84 33.49 -4.37
N ASP A 902 -85.97 34.53 -4.39
CA ASP A 902 -84.74 34.97 -5.09
C ASP A 902 -84.26 36.33 -4.44
N VAL A 903 -83.32 37.06 -5.05
CA VAL A 903 -82.99 38.52 -4.96
C VAL A 903 -81.81 38.93 -4.05
N GLN A 904 -80.72 39.38 -4.71
CA GLN A 904 -79.84 40.59 -4.52
C GLN A 904 -79.64 41.19 -3.08
N GLU A 905 -78.53 41.80 -2.68
CA GLU A 905 -77.57 42.70 -3.39
C GLU A 905 -76.22 42.83 -2.62
N VAL A 906 -75.34 43.77 -3.02
CA VAL A 906 -73.94 44.00 -2.55
C VAL A 906 -73.82 45.46 -2.06
N PRO A 907 -73.12 45.81 -0.94
CA PRO A 907 -71.80 46.48 -1.10
C PRO A 907 -70.78 46.58 0.08
N HIS A 908 -69.55 46.91 -0.36
CA HIS A 908 -68.57 47.89 0.19
C HIS A 908 -67.47 47.58 1.24
N SER A 909 -66.31 48.13 0.86
CA SER A 909 -65.05 48.52 1.52
C SER A 909 -65.21 49.67 2.56
N THR A 910 -64.20 50.18 3.29
CA THR A 910 -62.71 50.16 3.24
C THR A 910 -62.11 49.76 4.64
N ASP A 911 -60.94 50.14 5.21
CA ASP A 911 -59.75 51.01 4.95
C ASP A 911 -58.63 50.66 6.01
N GLU A 912 -57.38 51.15 6.08
CA GLU A 912 -56.47 52.01 5.26
C GLU A 912 -55.00 51.66 5.65
N THR A 913 -53.99 51.82 4.76
CA THR A 913 -52.51 51.79 5.02
C THR A 913 -51.86 50.50 5.59
N GLY A 914 -50.54 50.25 5.50
CA GLY A 914 -49.49 50.89 4.69
C GLY A 914 -48.04 50.52 5.10
N ALA A 915 -47.17 50.31 4.09
CA ALA A 915 -45.69 50.38 4.10
C ALA A 915 -44.79 49.36 4.86
N ASP A 916 -43.61 49.16 4.23
CA ASP A 916 -42.27 48.77 4.70
C ASP A 916 -41.91 47.37 5.25
N MET A 917 -40.75 46.89 4.77
CA MET A 917 -39.95 45.81 5.36
C MET A 917 -39.14 46.33 6.57
N PRO A 918 -38.49 45.43 7.34
CA PRO A 918 -37.06 45.24 7.05
C PRO A 918 -36.56 43.79 7.10
N ASP A 919 -35.49 43.53 6.37
CA ASP A 919 -34.52 42.44 6.62
C ASP A 919 -33.59 42.84 7.78
N VAL A 920 -33.06 41.88 8.54
CA VAL A 920 -31.72 41.92 9.16
C VAL A 920 -31.38 40.59 9.87
N THR A 921 -30.23 40.06 9.49
CA THR A 921 -29.46 38.94 10.07
C THR A 921 -29.12 39.09 11.57
N GLN A 922 -28.99 37.99 12.33
CA GLN A 922 -27.70 37.52 12.90
C GLN A 922 -27.76 36.35 13.91
N THR A 923 -26.67 35.59 13.86
CA THR A 923 -26.11 34.55 14.74
C THR A 923 -26.07 34.81 16.25
N CYS A 924 -26.20 33.73 17.04
CA CYS A 924 -25.25 33.31 18.12
C CYS A 924 -25.56 31.84 18.51
N GLU A 925 -24.59 30.93 18.54
CA GLU A 925 -23.70 30.58 19.67
C GLU A 925 -24.38 29.96 20.92
N SER A 926 -23.89 28.78 21.32
CA SER A 926 -23.78 28.35 22.72
C SER A 926 -22.74 27.22 22.83
N THR A 927 -22.03 27.14 23.95
CA THR A 927 -20.73 26.45 24.07
C THR A 927 -20.67 25.43 25.21
N SER A 928 -19.71 24.51 25.07
CA SER A 928 -18.90 23.84 26.11
C SER A 928 -19.54 23.42 27.46
N ASN A 929 -19.40 22.14 27.79
CA ASN A 929 -18.77 21.64 29.02
C ASN A 929 -18.52 20.11 28.85
N SER A 930 -17.52 19.48 29.46
CA SER A 930 -16.44 19.97 30.36
C SER A 930 -15.19 19.12 30.18
#